data_AF-A0A7C9RNA0-F1
#
_entry.id   AF-A0A7C9RNA0-F1
#
_cell.length_a   1.000
_cell.length_b   1.000
_cell.length_c   1.000
_cell.angle_alpha   90.00
_cell.angle_beta   90.00
_cell.angle_gamma   90.00
#
_symmetry.space_group_name_H-M   'P 1'
#
loop_
_entity.id
_entity.type
_entity.pdbx_description
1 polymer ?
#
loop_
_entity_poly.entity_id
_entity_poly.type
_entity_poly.pdbx_seq_one_letter_code
_entity_poly.pdbx_strand_id
1 'polypeptide(L)'
;MLEAVVQSYRKVMAWRVVGSYVIIVLATAVGARFIEVGLFASLAPSARDALSVMWQVHGAIISVGFTGLAITFQLLADPQVSPGPARRSVMRRIRFNQLLVVGIASDIATGMAAIWFHSHANVFLMFMLAFVPSILAIGVTYAYSAHLFGRPHEVEDLTLDDLIATIRDTARQLACYNEKASKLDEVVRKLPSIALGRNADPSSVPTLVVRVPEPVPPGLIQGFDTKKLEQISSLLVSAGAMKDIQSGESKSPVAYLRAHLGRKPLSGHGVIDVFNIDHLPDRVRDQLEKLAASALVVVDKADDPALLLLRALEDLQEVLIVAMQAARYPSVKRGFEHYRKIVVSVRSVMEGASGRLAVDSYETNWRWLDSHIWEINDIAARAGERVAIAATGAVYGRCVDALSSTDIGFFAAQAQNYSQLWSTLLLKADENENALEHLLVSLRDLTEYTVPYRVKHEEKIDSFAAAALGVWISILSEAYEKNKDQWATRALTYHSGLYRFTAKTSQMKSEVQQSAILLIAWLLYRRDTFGVDTGGAISQVLSSIKLDFSDMNSALRAAVGARRSENYDLIRRWEMTSAMPMYEARLVRASEFVFKAGILVLTKLPPLAPGSVPREFYDYSLAAGQYIEPLKSEIDPSWGIKEEYLDTVASALKLVIERYRGESQQRLKAAKLEEERVSKFLEALADEVRQSSRLLELVEPSEDQQVDSENSRVFGQRLSVPKLYFVETEVHGDPDHLGANVGRMIRVSEERLALIQLFSWGKSTSLSFVNSARKISRWAELASAPVVLLFGSYDVASLLNFNYDTSTIKVDGVTIEALQVYVLNDVEEHIALLDRAKLPRLVRRPEQGGSLKEIEGTQVSVSVVDKGDTDSDGVPSVEVEFGSLVQPVHPEITEVEFIRITDLPTEHFRVDDFAEDVPRS
;
A
#
# COMPACT_ATOMS: atom_id res chain seq x y z
N MET A 1 -12.98 -36.46 45.91
CA MET A 1 -13.48 -37.78 45.48
C MET A 1 -13.75 -37.81 43.97
N LEU A 2 -14.56 -36.90 43.42
CA LEU A 2 -14.78 -36.78 41.96
C LEU A 2 -13.47 -36.57 41.18
N GLU A 3 -12.55 -35.72 41.66
CA GLU A 3 -11.25 -35.48 41.04
C GLU A 3 -10.32 -36.71 41.02
N ALA A 4 -10.38 -37.57 42.03
CA ALA A 4 -9.58 -38.80 42.12
C ALA A 4 -10.10 -39.90 41.18
N VAL A 5 -11.43 -39.99 41.02
CA VAL A 5 -12.10 -40.83 40.02
C VAL A 5 -11.76 -40.30 38.60
N VAL A 6 -11.76 -38.98 38.43
CA VAL A 6 -11.40 -38.29 37.18
C VAL A 6 -9.95 -38.51 36.77
N GLN A 7 -8.98 -38.40 37.68
CA GLN A 7 -7.56 -38.66 37.39
C GLN A 7 -7.29 -40.13 37.07
N SER A 8 -7.92 -41.06 37.79
CA SER A 8 -7.82 -42.50 37.52
C SER A 8 -8.40 -42.85 36.15
N TYR A 9 -9.55 -42.26 35.80
CA TYR A 9 -10.19 -42.43 34.49
C TYR A 9 -9.41 -41.75 33.34
N ARG A 10 -8.66 -40.68 33.61
CA ARG A 10 -7.78 -40.02 32.62
C ARG A 10 -6.69 -40.96 32.11
N LYS A 11 -6.17 -41.84 32.97
CA LYS A 11 -5.19 -42.88 32.63
C LYS A 11 -5.83 -44.09 31.92
N VAL A 12 -7.09 -44.39 32.21
CA VAL A 12 -7.84 -45.57 31.72
C VAL A 12 -8.59 -45.31 30.38
N MET A 13 -8.60 -44.10 29.84
CA MET A 13 -9.33 -43.77 28.58
C MET A 13 -8.45 -43.05 27.56
N ALA A 14 -7.18 -43.45 27.45
CA ALA A 14 -6.39 -43.16 26.25
C ALA A 14 -6.88 -44.07 25.10
N TRP A 15 -6.72 -43.68 23.83
CA TRP A 15 -7.03 -44.55 22.68
C TRP A 15 -6.38 -45.93 22.79
N ARG A 16 -5.21 -45.99 23.44
CA ARG A 16 -4.55 -47.24 23.81
C ARG A 16 -5.41 -48.11 24.72
N VAL A 17 -6.06 -47.56 25.74
CA VAL A 17 -6.90 -48.32 26.67
C VAL A 17 -8.27 -48.66 26.09
N VAL A 18 -8.84 -47.82 25.22
CA VAL A 18 -10.04 -48.19 24.43
C VAL A 18 -9.70 -49.35 23.49
N GLY A 19 -8.56 -49.28 22.80
CA GLY A 19 -8.03 -50.38 21.99
C GLY A 19 -7.73 -51.63 22.82
N SER A 20 -7.10 -51.47 24.00
CA SER A 20 -6.87 -52.57 24.94
C SER A 20 -8.16 -53.18 25.44
N TYR A 21 -9.19 -52.38 25.71
CA TYR A 21 -10.50 -52.84 26.15
C TYR A 21 -11.20 -53.65 25.05
N VAL A 22 -11.19 -53.16 23.80
CA VAL A 22 -11.69 -53.92 22.64
C VAL A 22 -10.92 -55.24 22.48
N ILE A 23 -9.60 -55.21 22.59
CA ILE A 23 -8.75 -56.40 22.52
C ILE A 23 -9.01 -57.35 23.70
N ILE A 24 -9.19 -56.85 24.92
CA ILE A 24 -9.48 -57.65 26.11
C ILE A 24 -10.87 -58.27 25.98
N VAL A 25 -11.88 -57.52 25.57
CA VAL A 25 -13.24 -58.05 25.36
C VAL A 25 -13.23 -59.13 24.27
N LEU A 26 -12.51 -58.91 23.17
CA LEU A 26 -12.33 -59.93 22.12
C LEU A 26 -11.50 -61.13 22.59
N ALA A 27 -10.42 -60.92 23.34
CA ALA A 27 -9.55 -61.98 23.85
C ALA A 27 -10.22 -62.79 24.96
N THR A 28 -11.01 -62.15 25.82
CA THR A 28 -11.85 -62.80 26.83
C THR A 28 -13.00 -63.54 26.15
N ALA A 29 -13.58 -63.01 25.06
CA ALA A 29 -14.55 -63.74 24.27
C ALA A 29 -13.94 -65.01 23.65
N VAL A 30 -12.77 -64.88 23.03
CA VAL A 30 -12.05 -66.01 22.44
C VAL A 30 -11.59 -66.99 23.52
N GLY A 31 -11.06 -66.53 24.65
CA GLY A 31 -10.60 -67.36 25.76
C GLY A 31 -11.72 -68.09 26.50
N ALA A 32 -12.86 -67.44 26.72
CA ALA A 32 -14.04 -68.05 27.34
C ALA A 32 -14.65 -69.18 26.50
N ARG A 33 -14.42 -69.17 25.17
CA ARG A 33 -14.76 -70.29 24.27
C ARG A 33 -13.87 -71.52 24.52
N PHE A 34 -12.62 -71.32 24.97
CA PHE A 34 -11.70 -72.42 25.27
C PHE A 34 -11.81 -72.96 26.70
N ILE A 35 -12.33 -72.17 27.65
CA ILE A 35 -12.48 -72.54 29.08
C ILE A 35 -13.87 -73.16 29.35
N GLU A 36 -14.40 -73.94 28.40
CA GLU A 36 -15.75 -74.50 28.45
C GLU A 36 -15.87 -75.73 29.40
N VAL A 37 -15.24 -75.67 30.58
CA VAL A 37 -15.25 -76.76 31.57
C VAL A 37 -15.87 -76.28 32.90
N GLY A 38 -17.17 -76.54 33.04
CA GLY A 38 -17.67 -77.28 34.20
C GLY A 38 -18.37 -76.56 35.36
N LEU A 39 -18.23 -75.25 35.58
CA LEU A 39 -18.59 -74.69 36.90
C LEU A 39 -20.02 -74.13 37.07
N PHE A 40 -20.79 -73.85 36.01
CA PHE A 40 -22.10 -73.16 36.14
C PHE A 40 -23.19 -73.61 35.14
N ALA A 41 -23.29 -74.91 34.85
CA ALA A 41 -24.20 -75.43 33.82
C ALA A 41 -25.69 -75.51 34.23
N SER A 42 -26.10 -75.16 35.45
CA SER A 42 -27.40 -75.59 36.02
C SER A 42 -28.44 -74.49 36.36
N LEU A 43 -28.36 -73.28 35.80
CA LEU A 43 -29.34 -72.20 36.09
C LEU A 43 -30.24 -71.85 34.88
N ALA A 44 -31.47 -72.41 34.87
CA ALA A 44 -32.73 -72.01 34.18
C ALA A 44 -32.72 -71.77 32.62
N PRO A 45 -33.89 -71.72 31.91
CA PRO A 45 -33.95 -72.00 30.47
C PRO A 45 -33.57 -70.82 29.54
N SER A 46 -33.08 -71.22 28.35
CA SER A 46 -32.67 -70.45 27.14
C SER A 46 -31.86 -69.15 27.32
N ALA A 47 -30.54 -69.28 27.54
CA ALA A 47 -29.54 -68.20 27.47
C ALA A 47 -29.73 -67.20 26.31
N ARG A 48 -30.20 -67.70 25.16
CA ARG A 48 -30.39 -66.91 23.94
C ARG A 48 -31.51 -65.88 24.05
N ASP A 49 -32.62 -66.22 24.70
CA ASP A 49 -33.76 -65.31 24.85
C ASP A 49 -33.43 -64.26 25.92
N ALA A 50 -32.84 -64.68 27.03
CA ALA A 50 -32.36 -63.78 28.08
C ALA A 50 -31.31 -62.78 27.55
N LEU A 51 -30.40 -63.23 26.69
CA LEU A 51 -29.36 -62.37 26.10
C LEU A 51 -29.91 -61.43 25.02
N SER A 52 -30.91 -61.85 24.25
CA SER A 52 -31.62 -60.95 23.32
C SER A 52 -32.28 -59.81 24.08
N VAL A 53 -32.92 -60.11 25.22
CA VAL A 53 -33.50 -59.08 26.11
C VAL A 53 -32.41 -58.22 26.74
N MET A 54 -31.30 -58.79 27.22
CA MET A 54 -30.18 -58.04 27.78
C MET A 54 -29.53 -57.11 26.76
N TRP A 55 -29.35 -57.56 25.52
CA TRP A 55 -28.86 -56.73 24.41
C TRP A 55 -29.82 -55.57 24.12
N GLN A 56 -31.12 -55.82 24.05
CA GLN A 56 -32.13 -54.77 23.88
C GLN A 56 -32.11 -53.76 25.04
N VAL A 57 -31.96 -54.22 26.29
CA VAL A 57 -31.89 -53.35 27.47
C VAL A 57 -30.61 -52.49 27.45
N HIS A 58 -29.47 -53.08 27.11
CA HIS A 58 -28.19 -52.34 27.00
C HIS A 58 -28.24 -51.33 25.85
N GLY A 59 -28.72 -51.73 24.67
CA GLY A 59 -28.95 -50.83 23.55
C GLY A 59 -29.91 -49.68 23.88
N ALA A 60 -31.00 -49.96 24.61
CA ALA A 60 -31.94 -48.94 25.06
C ALA A 60 -31.30 -47.96 26.06
N ILE A 61 -30.54 -48.46 27.05
CA ILE A 61 -29.84 -47.60 28.02
C ILE A 61 -28.77 -46.73 27.34
N ILE A 62 -28.01 -47.31 26.41
CA ILE A 62 -27.05 -46.56 25.59
C ILE A 62 -27.76 -45.49 24.77
N SER A 63 -28.86 -45.84 24.10
CA SER A 63 -29.65 -44.89 23.31
C SER A 63 -30.18 -43.75 24.17
N VAL A 64 -30.79 -44.04 25.32
CA VAL A 64 -31.28 -43.02 26.27
C VAL A 64 -30.13 -42.13 26.76
N GLY A 65 -28.98 -42.74 27.09
CA GLY A 65 -27.78 -42.00 27.48
C GLY A 65 -27.27 -41.06 26.38
N PHE A 66 -27.23 -41.51 25.12
CA PHE A 66 -26.87 -40.67 23.99
C PHE A 66 -27.89 -39.58 23.70
N THR A 67 -29.19 -39.90 23.74
CA THR A 67 -30.26 -38.92 23.55
C THR A 67 -30.20 -37.83 24.61
N GLY A 68 -30.06 -38.21 25.88
CA GLY A 68 -29.96 -37.22 26.94
C GLY A 68 -28.67 -36.40 26.89
N LEU A 69 -27.54 -36.98 26.44
CA LEU A 69 -26.32 -36.21 26.15
C LEU A 69 -26.52 -35.27 24.96
N ALA A 70 -27.21 -35.69 23.90
CA ALA A 70 -27.52 -34.85 22.74
C ALA A 70 -28.41 -33.66 23.13
N ILE A 71 -29.41 -33.86 24.00
CA ILE A 71 -30.21 -32.78 24.57
C ILE A 71 -29.34 -31.85 25.43
N THR A 72 -28.49 -32.43 26.27
CA THR A 72 -27.52 -31.68 27.10
C THR A 72 -26.59 -30.82 26.23
N PHE A 73 -26.15 -31.35 25.08
CA PHE A 73 -25.40 -30.61 24.07
C PHE A 73 -26.21 -29.50 23.43
N GLN A 74 -27.48 -29.74 23.08
CA GLN A 74 -28.35 -28.70 22.52
C GLN A 74 -28.54 -27.55 23.51
N LEU A 75 -28.66 -27.85 24.80
CA LEU A 75 -28.74 -26.85 25.86
C LEU A 75 -27.42 -26.13 26.14
N LEU A 76 -26.27 -26.79 25.95
CA LEU A 76 -24.93 -26.17 25.98
C LEU A 76 -24.61 -25.41 24.69
N ALA A 77 -25.35 -25.65 23.61
CA ALA A 77 -25.15 -25.14 22.27
C ALA A 77 -25.83 -23.77 22.00
N ASP A 78 -26.36 -23.15 23.05
CA ASP A 78 -26.59 -21.69 23.16
C ASP A 78 -25.44 -20.99 23.92
N PRO A 79 -24.14 -21.17 23.60
CA PRO A 79 -23.16 -20.22 24.06
C PRO A 79 -23.41 -18.90 23.33
N GLN A 80 -23.19 -17.79 24.03
CA GLN A 80 -23.09 -16.46 23.43
C GLN A 80 -21.83 -16.33 22.52
N VAL A 81 -21.37 -17.42 21.91
CA VAL A 81 -20.07 -17.55 21.25
C VAL A 81 -20.22 -18.54 20.09
N SER A 82 -19.59 -18.27 18.93
CA SER A 82 -19.76 -19.01 17.65
C SER A 82 -20.12 -20.50 17.82
N PRO A 83 -21.29 -20.96 17.33
CA PRO A 83 -21.86 -22.27 17.65
C PRO A 83 -21.04 -23.46 17.12
N GLY A 84 -20.15 -23.25 16.14
CA GLY A 84 -19.36 -24.32 15.52
C GLY A 84 -18.17 -24.79 16.35
N PRO A 85 -17.18 -23.92 16.65
CA PRO A 85 -16.03 -24.24 17.49
C PRO A 85 -16.45 -24.65 18.91
N ALA A 86 -17.47 -23.99 19.47
CA ALA A 86 -17.95 -24.27 20.81
C ALA A 86 -18.43 -25.72 20.98
N ARG A 87 -19.24 -26.21 20.04
CA ARG A 87 -19.73 -27.60 20.04
C ARG A 87 -18.58 -28.60 19.95
N ARG A 88 -17.58 -28.36 19.10
CA ARG A 88 -16.41 -29.24 18.96
C ARG A 88 -15.57 -29.31 20.24
N SER A 89 -15.29 -28.17 20.88
CA SER A 89 -14.53 -28.13 22.13
C SER A 89 -15.25 -28.85 23.27
N VAL A 90 -16.55 -28.61 23.43
CA VAL A 90 -17.37 -29.28 24.43
C VAL A 90 -17.42 -30.79 24.16
N MET A 91 -17.63 -31.22 22.92
CA MET A 91 -17.63 -32.64 22.54
C MET A 91 -16.30 -33.34 22.86
N ARG A 92 -15.18 -32.69 22.58
CA ARG A 92 -13.84 -33.20 22.90
C ARG A 92 -13.64 -33.30 24.42
N ARG A 93 -14.07 -32.28 25.17
CA ARG A 93 -13.90 -32.22 26.63
C ARG A 93 -14.72 -33.27 27.36
N ILE A 94 -15.98 -33.47 26.98
CA ILE A 94 -16.83 -34.49 27.58
C ILE A 94 -16.55 -35.91 27.04
N ARG A 95 -15.60 -36.03 26.10
CA ARG A 95 -15.15 -37.30 25.49
C ARG A 95 -16.24 -38.04 24.74
N PHE A 96 -17.12 -37.30 24.06
CA PHE A 96 -18.26 -37.86 23.33
C PHE A 96 -17.84 -38.96 22.33
N ASN A 97 -16.76 -38.74 21.58
CA ASN A 97 -16.25 -39.74 20.62
C ASN A 97 -15.79 -41.03 21.30
N GLN A 98 -15.22 -40.95 22.51
CA GLN A 98 -14.78 -42.14 23.24
C GLN A 98 -15.98 -42.92 23.78
N LEU A 99 -17.01 -42.23 24.25
CA LEU A 99 -18.28 -42.84 24.63
C LEU A 99 -18.93 -43.55 23.42
N LEU A 100 -18.93 -42.92 22.25
CA LEU A 100 -19.45 -43.49 21.01
C LEU A 100 -18.72 -44.78 20.62
N VAL A 101 -17.38 -44.79 20.67
CA VAL A 101 -16.58 -45.98 20.38
C VAL A 101 -16.82 -47.08 21.42
N VAL A 102 -16.84 -46.76 22.72
CA VAL A 102 -17.09 -47.76 23.78
C VAL A 102 -18.51 -48.32 23.69
N GLY A 103 -19.50 -47.50 23.40
CA GLY A 103 -20.90 -47.93 23.22
C GLY A 103 -21.05 -48.88 22.03
N ILE A 104 -20.54 -48.48 20.85
CA ILE A 104 -20.58 -49.33 19.64
C ILE A 104 -19.80 -50.63 19.85
N ALA A 105 -18.60 -50.57 20.43
CA ALA A 105 -17.79 -51.76 20.68
C ALA A 105 -18.46 -52.72 21.69
N SER A 106 -19.09 -52.19 22.73
CA SER A 106 -19.82 -52.97 23.73
C SER A 106 -21.07 -53.62 23.15
N ASP A 107 -21.76 -52.93 22.24
CA ASP A 107 -22.92 -53.45 21.52
C ASP A 107 -22.53 -54.59 20.56
N ILE A 108 -21.47 -54.38 19.77
CA ILE A 108 -20.89 -55.41 18.89
C ILE A 108 -20.44 -56.63 19.72
N ALA A 109 -19.75 -56.40 20.84
CA ALA A 109 -19.28 -57.49 21.70
C ALA A 109 -20.42 -58.30 22.32
N THR A 110 -21.50 -57.63 22.72
CA THR A 110 -22.69 -58.29 23.27
C THR A 110 -23.42 -59.07 22.17
N GLY A 111 -23.51 -58.53 20.95
CA GLY A 111 -24.04 -59.23 19.78
C GLY A 111 -23.21 -60.46 19.38
N MET A 112 -21.87 -60.34 19.39
CA MET A 112 -20.98 -61.49 19.16
C MET A 112 -21.11 -62.55 20.24
N ALA A 113 -21.20 -62.14 21.51
CA ALA A 113 -21.43 -63.05 22.63
C ALA A 113 -22.76 -63.83 22.46
N ALA A 114 -23.77 -63.21 21.86
CA ALA A 114 -25.06 -63.85 21.59
C ALA A 114 -25.04 -64.92 20.49
N ILE A 115 -24.05 -64.86 19.62
CA ILE A 115 -23.87 -65.85 18.55
C ILE A 115 -22.95 -66.98 19.02
N TRP A 116 -21.98 -66.71 19.90
CA TRP A 116 -20.87 -67.63 20.17
C TRP A 116 -20.94 -68.41 21.49
N PHE A 117 -21.64 -67.93 22.53
CA PHE A 117 -21.64 -68.63 23.83
C PHE A 117 -22.90 -69.43 24.10
N HIS A 118 -22.71 -70.67 24.54
CA HIS A 118 -23.79 -71.58 24.95
C HIS A 118 -23.99 -71.60 26.48
N SER A 119 -23.05 -71.02 27.24
CA SER A 119 -23.06 -70.97 28.71
C SER A 119 -23.63 -69.64 29.25
N HIS A 120 -24.66 -69.73 30.10
CA HIS A 120 -25.34 -68.60 30.74
C HIS A 120 -24.40 -67.72 31.58
N ALA A 121 -23.43 -68.33 32.27
CA ALA A 121 -22.47 -67.59 33.09
C ALA A 121 -21.50 -66.76 32.23
N ASN A 122 -21.08 -67.30 31.08
CA ASN A 122 -20.22 -66.59 30.14
C ASN A 122 -20.97 -65.45 29.46
N VAL A 123 -22.24 -65.68 29.12
CA VAL A 123 -23.16 -64.66 28.61
C VAL A 123 -23.33 -63.51 29.62
N PHE A 124 -23.59 -63.83 30.88
CA PHE A 124 -23.73 -62.82 31.94
C PHE A 124 -22.42 -62.07 32.21
N LEU A 125 -21.28 -62.78 32.23
CA LEU A 125 -19.96 -62.16 32.43
C LEU A 125 -19.61 -61.21 31.28
N MET A 126 -19.85 -61.61 30.03
CA MET A 126 -19.64 -60.77 28.84
C MET A 126 -20.58 -59.57 28.83
N PHE A 127 -21.84 -59.78 29.21
CA PHE A 127 -22.80 -58.68 29.40
C PHE A 127 -22.30 -57.69 30.46
N MET A 128 -21.87 -58.15 31.64
CA MET A 128 -21.34 -57.26 32.69
C MET A 128 -20.06 -56.53 32.25
N LEU A 129 -19.19 -57.21 31.51
CA LEU A 129 -17.98 -56.62 30.92
C LEU A 129 -18.28 -55.57 29.85
N ALA A 130 -19.41 -55.63 29.15
CA ALA A 130 -19.86 -54.63 28.18
C ALA A 130 -20.70 -53.51 28.83
N PHE A 131 -21.60 -53.88 29.74
CA PHE A 131 -22.58 -53.04 30.39
C PHE A 131 -21.97 -52.09 31.41
N VAL A 132 -21.15 -52.59 32.33
CA VAL A 132 -20.56 -51.77 33.41
C VAL A 132 -19.67 -50.66 32.84
N PRO A 133 -18.76 -50.91 31.88
CA PRO A 133 -17.96 -49.84 31.27
C PRO A 133 -18.80 -48.85 30.48
N SER A 134 -19.86 -49.31 29.80
CA SER A 134 -20.79 -48.43 29.07
C SER A 134 -21.49 -47.45 30.01
N ILE A 135 -22.06 -47.93 31.12
CA ILE A 135 -22.72 -47.08 32.11
C ILE A 135 -21.74 -46.14 32.80
N LEU A 136 -20.55 -46.63 33.17
CA LEU A 136 -19.51 -45.78 33.75
C LEU A 136 -19.08 -44.67 32.78
N ALA A 137 -18.94 -44.98 31.49
CA ALA A 137 -18.63 -43.98 30.47
C ALA A 137 -19.74 -42.93 30.34
N ILE A 138 -21.01 -43.36 30.27
CA ILE A 138 -22.17 -42.45 30.25
C ILE A 138 -22.17 -41.55 31.50
N GLY A 139 -22.09 -42.14 32.69
CA GLY A 139 -22.11 -41.41 33.96
C GLY A 139 -20.97 -40.40 34.10
N VAL A 140 -19.75 -40.76 33.65
CA VAL A 140 -18.60 -39.84 33.64
C VAL A 140 -18.84 -38.70 32.64
N THR A 141 -19.31 -38.97 31.43
CA THR A 141 -19.62 -37.95 30.43
C THR A 141 -20.71 -36.99 30.91
N TYR A 142 -21.73 -37.49 31.62
CA TYR A 142 -22.73 -36.67 32.30
C TYR A 142 -22.14 -35.83 33.43
N ALA A 143 -21.27 -36.39 34.26
CA ALA A 143 -20.60 -35.64 35.33
C ALA A 143 -19.74 -34.50 34.76
N TYR A 144 -19.04 -34.72 33.64
CA TYR A 144 -18.32 -33.67 32.93
C TYR A 144 -19.25 -32.61 32.34
N SER A 145 -20.37 -33.03 31.75
CA SER A 145 -21.36 -32.10 31.20
C SER A 145 -21.95 -31.22 32.29
N ALA A 146 -22.37 -31.81 33.42
CA ALA A 146 -22.87 -31.08 34.58
C ALA A 146 -21.82 -30.14 35.19
N HIS A 147 -20.54 -30.54 35.19
CA HIS A 147 -19.45 -29.67 35.61
C HIS A 147 -19.30 -28.44 34.71
N LEU A 148 -19.40 -28.62 33.38
CA LEU A 148 -19.37 -27.52 32.42
C LEU A 148 -20.58 -26.58 32.58
N PHE A 149 -21.78 -27.10 32.89
CA PHE A 149 -22.94 -26.27 33.25
C PHE A 149 -22.70 -25.40 34.49
N GLY A 150 -21.99 -25.91 35.49
CA GLY A 150 -21.64 -25.15 36.68
C GLY A 150 -20.59 -24.06 36.44
N ARG A 151 -19.91 -24.06 35.28
CA ARG A 151 -18.77 -23.18 34.98
C ARG A 151 -18.76 -22.76 33.50
N PRO A 152 -19.70 -21.89 33.07
CA PRO A 152 -19.80 -21.46 31.67
C PRO A 152 -18.52 -20.76 31.14
N HIS A 153 -17.77 -20.09 32.01
CA HIS A 153 -16.48 -19.49 31.67
C HIS A 153 -15.41 -20.51 31.24
N GLU A 154 -15.45 -21.75 31.77
CA GLU A 154 -14.53 -22.80 31.32
C GLU A 154 -14.88 -23.28 29.90
N VAL A 155 -16.16 -23.23 29.50
CA VAL A 155 -16.56 -23.55 28.13
C VAL A 155 -15.98 -22.51 27.19
N GLU A 156 -16.17 -21.22 27.48
CA GLU A 156 -15.60 -20.10 26.72
C GLU A 156 -14.08 -20.25 26.54
N ASP A 157 -13.36 -20.52 27.63
CA ASP A 157 -11.91 -20.71 27.59
C ASP A 157 -11.51 -21.91 26.71
N LEU A 158 -12.23 -23.03 26.80
CA LEU A 158 -12.01 -24.20 25.95
C LEU A 158 -12.35 -23.95 24.48
N THR A 159 -13.36 -23.13 24.19
CA THR A 159 -13.70 -22.74 22.81
C THR A 159 -12.60 -21.88 22.21
N LEU A 160 -12.12 -20.91 22.99
CA LEU A 160 -11.07 -19.99 22.60
C LEU A 160 -9.75 -20.74 22.37
N ASP A 161 -9.37 -21.64 23.28
CA ASP A 161 -8.16 -22.45 23.15
C ASP A 161 -8.17 -23.37 21.91
N ASP A 162 -9.31 -24.00 21.59
CA ASP A 162 -9.43 -24.86 20.40
C ASP A 162 -9.40 -24.05 19.11
N LEU A 163 -10.04 -22.87 19.11
CA LEU A 163 -10.01 -21.94 17.98
C LEU A 163 -8.58 -21.44 17.73
N ILE A 164 -7.85 -21.09 18.79
CA ILE A 164 -6.44 -20.68 18.71
C ILE A 164 -5.57 -21.83 18.18
N ALA A 165 -5.78 -23.06 18.67
CA ALA A 165 -5.05 -24.22 18.18
C ALA A 165 -5.30 -24.42 16.68
N THR A 166 -6.54 -24.27 16.24
CA THR A 166 -6.94 -24.33 14.82
C THR A 166 -6.24 -23.24 14.02
N ILE A 167 -6.30 -21.98 14.45
CA ILE A 167 -5.62 -20.84 13.81
C ILE A 167 -4.12 -21.10 13.67
N ARG A 168 -3.47 -21.58 14.73
CA ARG A 168 -2.03 -21.86 14.74
C ARG A 168 -1.66 -22.98 13.76
N ASP A 169 -2.43 -24.06 13.75
CA ASP A 169 -2.18 -25.19 12.86
C ASP A 169 -2.41 -24.79 11.39
N THR A 170 -3.45 -23.99 11.12
CA THR A 170 -3.71 -23.45 9.79
C THR A 170 -2.63 -22.46 9.34
N ALA A 171 -2.16 -21.57 10.22
CA ALA A 171 -1.03 -20.69 9.94
C ALA A 171 0.24 -21.48 9.60
N ARG A 172 0.54 -22.56 10.34
CA ARG A 172 1.67 -23.46 10.02
C ARG A 172 1.53 -24.12 8.65
N GLN A 173 0.33 -24.55 8.29
CA GLN A 173 0.07 -25.11 6.95
C GLN A 173 0.33 -24.07 5.86
N LEU A 174 -0.13 -22.83 6.06
CA LEU A 174 0.13 -21.72 5.15
C LEU A 174 1.64 -21.43 5.01
N ALA A 175 2.40 -21.47 6.11
CA ALA A 175 3.87 -21.34 6.09
C ALA A 175 4.51 -22.38 5.17
N CYS A 176 4.07 -23.65 5.28
CA CYS A 176 4.58 -24.72 4.43
C CYS A 176 4.27 -24.49 2.95
N TYR A 177 3.09 -23.94 2.61
CA TYR A 177 2.75 -23.57 1.24
C TYR A 177 3.56 -22.38 0.72
N ASN A 178 3.80 -21.36 1.55
CA ASN A 178 4.64 -20.21 1.19
C ASN A 178 6.09 -20.62 0.93
N GLU A 179 6.64 -21.52 1.74
CA GLU A 179 7.98 -22.07 1.53
C GLU A 179 8.06 -22.84 0.20
N LYS A 180 7.04 -23.65 -0.12
CA LYS A 180 6.93 -24.33 -1.42
C LYS A 180 6.81 -23.34 -2.58
N ALA A 181 6.07 -22.24 -2.40
CA ALA A 181 5.90 -21.21 -3.42
C ALA A 181 7.20 -20.44 -3.67
N SER A 182 7.97 -20.15 -2.62
CA SER A 182 9.30 -19.53 -2.74
C SER A 182 10.29 -20.43 -3.49
N LYS A 183 10.34 -21.72 -3.14
CA LYS A 183 11.14 -22.72 -3.87
C LYS A 183 10.72 -22.85 -5.34
N LEU A 184 9.43 -22.72 -5.63
CA LEU A 184 8.93 -22.72 -6.99
C LEU A 184 9.33 -21.45 -7.76
N ASP A 185 9.28 -20.27 -7.14
CA ASP A 185 9.77 -19.02 -7.73
C ASP A 185 11.25 -19.14 -8.13
N GLU A 186 12.09 -19.70 -7.25
CA GLU A 186 13.51 -19.96 -7.57
C GLU A 186 13.71 -20.89 -8.78
N VAL A 187 12.84 -21.89 -8.96
CA VAL A 187 12.88 -22.78 -10.13
C VAL A 187 12.40 -22.05 -11.38
N VAL A 188 11.26 -21.34 -11.31
CA VAL A 188 10.67 -20.63 -12.45
C VAL A 188 11.61 -19.54 -12.97
N ARG A 189 12.32 -18.81 -12.10
CA ARG A 189 13.32 -17.81 -12.52
C ARG A 189 14.45 -18.38 -13.38
N LYS A 190 14.72 -19.68 -13.29
CA LYS A 190 15.74 -20.38 -14.09
C LYS A 190 15.19 -20.91 -15.41
N LEU A 191 13.87 -20.88 -15.62
CA LEU A 191 13.22 -21.40 -16.82
C LEU A 191 13.00 -20.27 -17.84
N PRO A 192 13.61 -20.34 -19.03
CA PRO A 192 13.34 -19.37 -20.09
C PRO A 192 11.88 -19.47 -20.58
N SER A 193 11.30 -18.36 -21.03
CA SER A 193 9.93 -18.28 -21.55
C SER A 193 8.80 -18.61 -20.55
N ILE A 194 9.12 -18.76 -19.26
CA ILE A 194 8.13 -18.84 -18.18
C ILE A 194 8.33 -17.65 -17.24
N ALA A 195 7.26 -16.90 -16.96
CA ALA A 195 7.25 -15.76 -16.09
C ALA A 195 6.21 -15.91 -14.96
N LEU A 196 6.40 -15.16 -13.88
CA LEU A 196 5.42 -15.06 -12.79
C LEU A 196 4.49 -13.85 -13.03
N GLY A 197 3.19 -14.07 -12.89
CA GLY A 197 2.15 -13.11 -13.27
C GLY A 197 2.02 -11.88 -12.36
N ARG A 198 2.81 -10.83 -12.63
CA ARG A 198 2.47 -9.42 -12.30
C ARG A 198 2.70 -8.45 -13.48
N ASN A 199 3.50 -8.84 -14.48
CA ASN A 199 3.90 -7.99 -15.61
C ASN A 199 3.31 -8.46 -16.96
N ALA A 200 2.17 -9.16 -16.97
CA ALA A 200 1.45 -9.33 -18.23
C ALA A 200 0.82 -7.97 -18.54
N ASP A 201 1.25 -7.35 -19.64
CA ASP A 201 0.69 -6.11 -20.15
C ASP A 201 -0.84 -6.27 -20.19
N PRO A 202 -1.63 -5.48 -19.43
CA PRO A 202 -3.08 -5.65 -19.35
C PRO A 202 -3.78 -5.48 -20.70
N SER A 203 -3.07 -4.94 -21.71
CA SER A 203 -3.52 -4.84 -23.10
C SER A 203 -3.37 -6.12 -23.92
N SER A 204 -2.63 -7.13 -23.44
CA SER A 204 -2.41 -8.39 -24.15
C SER A 204 -3.46 -9.44 -23.80
N VAL A 205 -4.24 -9.88 -24.80
CA VAL A 205 -5.21 -10.97 -24.64
C VAL A 205 -4.45 -12.30 -24.62
N PRO A 206 -4.63 -13.17 -23.62
CA PRO A 206 -3.99 -14.48 -23.60
C PRO A 206 -4.48 -15.34 -24.76
N THR A 207 -3.56 -15.79 -25.61
CA THR A 207 -3.86 -16.65 -26.76
C THR A 207 -4.31 -18.06 -26.33
N LEU A 208 -3.77 -18.59 -25.22
CA LEU A 208 -4.18 -19.85 -24.61
C LEU A 208 -4.22 -19.71 -23.10
N VAL A 209 -5.43 -19.77 -22.56
CA VAL A 209 -5.65 -19.88 -21.13
C VAL A 209 -5.75 -21.37 -20.82
N VAL A 210 -4.71 -21.96 -20.24
CA VAL A 210 -4.82 -23.34 -19.74
C VAL A 210 -5.63 -23.27 -18.45
N ARG A 211 -6.93 -23.52 -18.62
CA ARG A 211 -7.90 -23.63 -17.53
C ARG A 211 -7.72 -24.98 -16.85
N VAL A 212 -8.00 -25.03 -15.55
CA VAL A 212 -8.04 -26.30 -14.83
C VAL A 212 -9.02 -27.22 -15.57
N PRO A 213 -8.61 -28.46 -15.95
CA PRO A 213 -9.50 -29.35 -16.68
C PRO A 213 -10.77 -29.58 -15.87
N GLU A 214 -11.93 -29.34 -16.49
CA GLU A 214 -13.21 -29.77 -15.94
C GLU A 214 -13.33 -31.30 -16.10
N PRO A 215 -13.78 -32.03 -15.06
CA PRO A 215 -14.21 -31.54 -13.75
C PRO A 215 -13.02 -31.21 -12.85
N VAL A 216 -13.04 -30.02 -12.23
CA VAL A 216 -12.08 -29.61 -11.19
C VAL A 216 -12.14 -30.66 -10.07
N PRO A 217 -11.08 -31.44 -9.81
CA PRO A 217 -11.03 -32.22 -8.58
C PRO A 217 -11.17 -31.22 -7.43
N PRO A 218 -12.13 -31.38 -6.49
CA PRO A 218 -12.31 -30.46 -5.37
C PRO A 218 -11.08 -30.55 -4.45
N GLY A 219 -10.04 -29.78 -4.79
CA GLY A 219 -8.72 -29.92 -4.21
C GLY A 219 -7.87 -28.66 -4.28
N LEU A 220 -6.86 -28.61 -3.41
CA LEU A 220 -5.94 -27.49 -3.31
C LEU A 220 -4.75 -27.68 -4.24
N ILE A 221 -4.28 -26.58 -4.83
CA ILE A 221 -3.05 -26.57 -5.62
C ILE A 221 -1.87 -26.74 -4.66
N GLN A 222 -1.25 -27.92 -4.61
CA GLN A 222 -0.13 -28.18 -3.72
C GLN A 222 1.20 -27.68 -4.28
N GLY A 223 1.32 -27.65 -5.60
CA GLY A 223 2.55 -27.34 -6.30
C GLY A 223 2.42 -27.51 -7.81
N PHE A 224 3.54 -27.34 -8.48
CA PHE A 224 3.71 -27.66 -9.89
C PHE A 224 4.82 -28.71 -10.06
N ASP A 225 4.63 -29.67 -10.96
CA ASP A 225 5.69 -30.58 -11.36
C ASP A 225 6.75 -29.81 -12.17
N THR A 226 7.91 -29.60 -11.54
CA THR A 226 9.00 -28.82 -12.13
C THR A 226 9.52 -29.43 -13.42
N LYS A 227 9.47 -30.76 -13.58
CA LYS A 227 9.89 -31.44 -14.82
C LYS A 227 8.93 -31.14 -15.97
N LYS A 228 7.63 -30.98 -15.67
CA LYS A 228 6.62 -30.59 -16.65
C LYS A 228 6.76 -29.12 -17.03
N LEU A 229 7.08 -28.25 -16.07
CA LEU A 229 7.41 -26.85 -16.36
C LEU A 229 8.67 -26.72 -17.24
N GLU A 230 9.71 -27.53 -17.01
CA GLU A 230 10.88 -27.61 -17.90
C GLU A 230 10.51 -28.06 -19.33
N GLN A 231 9.61 -29.05 -19.46
CA GLN A 231 9.10 -29.50 -20.76
C GLN A 231 8.28 -28.41 -21.46
N ILE A 232 7.47 -27.64 -20.72
CA ILE A 232 6.73 -26.51 -21.27
C ILE A 232 7.69 -25.41 -21.72
N SER A 233 8.66 -25.03 -20.88
CA SER A 233 9.69 -24.03 -21.20
C SER A 233 10.46 -24.41 -22.48
N SER A 234 10.95 -25.65 -22.58
CA SER A 234 11.68 -26.13 -23.76
C SER A 234 10.82 -26.16 -25.03
N LEU A 235 9.53 -26.50 -24.92
CA LEU A 235 8.59 -26.42 -26.04
C LEU A 235 8.35 -24.97 -26.48
N LEU A 236 8.22 -24.03 -25.54
CA LEU A 236 8.04 -22.60 -25.86
C LEU A 236 9.30 -21.98 -26.46
N VAL A 237 10.49 -22.34 -25.98
CA VAL A 237 11.77 -21.89 -26.55
C VAL A 237 11.96 -22.44 -27.96
N SER A 238 11.69 -23.73 -28.18
CA SER A 238 11.79 -24.34 -29.53
C SER A 238 10.74 -23.77 -30.48
N ALA A 239 9.54 -23.47 -30.00
CA ALA A 239 8.50 -22.76 -30.75
C ALA A 239 8.90 -21.34 -31.13
N GLY A 240 9.49 -20.57 -30.20
CA GLY A 240 9.99 -19.21 -30.48
C GLY A 240 11.21 -19.18 -31.43
N ALA A 241 11.95 -20.28 -31.55
CA ALA A 241 13.02 -20.43 -32.52
C ALA A 241 12.52 -20.72 -33.95
N MET A 242 11.27 -21.18 -34.11
CA MET A 242 10.59 -21.30 -35.40
C MET A 242 10.03 -19.94 -35.83
N LYS A 243 10.90 -18.95 -36.04
CA LYS A 243 10.48 -17.65 -36.59
C LYS A 243 10.00 -17.83 -38.04
N ASP A 244 8.79 -17.36 -38.31
CA ASP A 244 8.33 -17.12 -39.67
C ASP A 244 9.03 -15.86 -40.21
N ILE A 245 9.73 -16.00 -41.33
CA ILE A 245 10.63 -14.97 -41.90
C ILE A 245 9.86 -13.74 -42.42
N GLN A 246 8.51 -13.74 -42.40
CA GLN A 246 7.68 -12.77 -43.12
C GLN A 246 6.98 -11.70 -42.26
N SER A 247 6.94 -11.79 -40.92
CA SER A 247 6.29 -10.76 -40.08
C SER A 247 7.29 -10.12 -39.11
N GLY A 248 7.57 -8.83 -39.31
CA GLY A 248 8.66 -8.08 -38.66
C GLY A 248 8.65 -7.96 -37.13
N GLU A 249 7.60 -8.39 -36.41
CA GLU A 249 7.52 -8.25 -34.94
C GLU A 249 6.78 -9.41 -34.24
N SER A 250 7.12 -10.67 -34.54
CA SER A 250 6.57 -11.78 -33.74
C SER A 250 7.26 -11.85 -32.36
N LYS A 251 6.52 -11.47 -31.31
CA LYS A 251 6.94 -11.64 -29.90
C LYS A 251 6.98 -13.14 -29.55
N SER A 252 8.08 -13.60 -28.95
CA SER A 252 8.23 -15.00 -28.54
C SER A 252 7.08 -15.47 -27.62
N PRO A 253 6.67 -16.74 -27.69
CA PRO A 253 5.64 -17.29 -26.82
C PRO A 253 6.14 -17.36 -25.37
N VAL A 254 5.30 -16.92 -24.43
CA VAL A 254 5.63 -16.86 -22.99
C VAL A 254 4.47 -17.44 -22.18
N ALA A 255 4.78 -18.28 -21.19
CA ALA A 255 3.81 -18.78 -20.22
C ALA A 255 3.91 -18.03 -18.89
N TYR A 256 2.78 -17.57 -18.36
CA TYR A 256 2.67 -16.95 -17.05
C TYR A 256 2.01 -17.89 -16.08
N LEU A 257 2.70 -18.16 -14.98
CA LEU A 257 2.14 -18.91 -13.86
C LEU A 257 1.33 -17.96 -12.97
N ARG A 258 0.02 -18.21 -12.84
CA ARG A 258 -0.92 -17.35 -12.09
C ARG A 258 -1.50 -18.00 -10.82
N ALA A 259 -1.17 -19.26 -10.55
CA ALA A 259 -1.79 -19.99 -9.45
C ALA A 259 -1.10 -19.77 -8.09
N HIS A 260 -1.91 -19.62 -7.04
CA HIS A 260 -1.44 -19.58 -5.66
C HIS A 260 -1.43 -20.98 -5.05
N LEU A 261 -0.28 -21.40 -4.50
CA LEU A 261 -0.18 -22.66 -3.78
C LEU A 261 -1.02 -22.61 -2.49
N GLY A 262 -1.65 -23.72 -2.15
CA GLY A 262 -2.54 -23.84 -0.99
C GLY A 262 -3.94 -23.26 -1.21
N ARG A 263 -4.27 -22.72 -2.39
CA ARG A 263 -5.62 -22.23 -2.71
C ARG A 263 -6.38 -23.17 -3.64
N LYS A 264 -7.71 -23.10 -3.61
CA LYS A 264 -8.57 -23.72 -4.62
C LYS A 264 -8.51 -22.89 -5.91
N PRO A 265 -8.38 -23.52 -7.10
CA PRO A 265 -8.50 -22.78 -8.35
C PRO A 265 -9.91 -22.19 -8.49
N LEU A 266 -10.00 -20.91 -8.83
CA LEU A 266 -11.29 -20.28 -9.16
C LEU A 266 -11.77 -20.83 -10.51
N SER A 267 -13.04 -21.22 -10.60
CA SER A 267 -13.61 -21.68 -11.87
C SER A 267 -13.49 -20.57 -12.93
N GLY A 268 -13.12 -20.93 -14.15
CA GLY A 268 -12.89 -20.00 -15.26
C GLY A 268 -11.58 -19.20 -15.22
N HIS A 269 -10.79 -19.24 -14.15
CA HIS A 269 -9.51 -18.54 -14.06
C HIS A 269 -8.36 -19.42 -14.55
N GLY A 270 -7.47 -18.85 -15.37
CA GLY A 270 -6.27 -19.52 -15.87
C GLY A 270 -5.25 -19.76 -14.78
N VAL A 271 -4.73 -20.99 -14.70
CA VAL A 271 -3.65 -21.38 -13.78
C VAL A 271 -2.29 -21.18 -14.44
N ILE A 272 -2.22 -21.43 -15.74
CA ILE A 272 -1.09 -21.12 -16.63
C ILE A 272 -1.64 -20.42 -17.86
N ASP A 273 -1.22 -19.18 -18.08
CA ASP A 273 -1.64 -18.39 -19.24
C ASP A 273 -0.50 -18.30 -20.25
N VAL A 274 -0.70 -18.78 -21.47
CA VAL A 274 0.31 -18.76 -22.52
C VAL A 274 -0.07 -17.73 -23.59
N PHE A 275 0.85 -16.82 -23.88
CA PHE A 275 0.67 -15.71 -24.82
C PHE A 275 1.47 -15.95 -26.10
N ASN A 276 1.03 -15.32 -27.19
CA ASN A 276 1.68 -15.32 -28.51
C ASN A 276 1.85 -16.73 -29.10
N ILE A 277 0.81 -17.57 -29.08
CA ILE A 277 0.88 -18.93 -29.66
C ILE A 277 0.08 -19.11 -30.95
N ASP A 278 -0.50 -18.03 -31.50
CA ASP A 278 -1.41 -18.08 -32.65
C ASP A 278 -0.75 -18.67 -33.91
N HIS A 279 0.57 -18.51 -34.01
CA HIS A 279 1.39 -19.01 -35.11
C HIS A 279 1.85 -20.47 -34.92
N LEU A 280 1.53 -21.12 -33.79
CA LEU A 280 1.99 -22.49 -33.51
C LEU A 280 1.07 -23.55 -34.11
N PRO A 281 1.62 -24.68 -34.62
CA PRO A 281 0.82 -25.80 -35.10
C PRO A 281 -0.11 -26.35 -34.01
N ASP A 282 -1.34 -26.75 -34.37
CA ASP A 282 -2.35 -27.32 -33.45
C ASP A 282 -1.79 -28.44 -32.57
N ARG A 283 -0.95 -29.30 -33.15
CA ARG A 283 -0.29 -30.40 -32.42
C ARG A 283 0.58 -29.91 -31.26
N VAL A 284 1.27 -28.77 -31.42
CA VAL A 284 2.10 -28.17 -30.37
C VAL A 284 1.22 -27.52 -29.31
N ARG A 285 0.12 -26.87 -29.73
CA ARG A 285 -0.87 -26.28 -28.82
C ARG A 285 -1.53 -27.35 -27.95
N ASP A 286 -1.99 -28.45 -28.54
CA ASP A 286 -2.56 -29.61 -27.82
C ASP A 286 -1.57 -30.24 -26.84
N GLN A 287 -0.29 -30.31 -27.22
CA GLN A 287 0.75 -30.86 -26.38
C GLN A 287 1.10 -29.92 -25.21
N LEU A 288 1.14 -28.60 -25.45
CA LEU A 288 1.31 -27.58 -24.42
C LEU A 288 0.14 -27.61 -23.43
N GLU A 289 -1.09 -27.70 -23.92
CA GLU A 289 -2.29 -27.79 -23.08
C GLU A 289 -2.27 -29.04 -22.20
N LYS A 290 -1.98 -30.21 -22.77
CA LYS A 290 -1.84 -31.48 -22.02
C LYS A 290 -0.72 -31.41 -20.98
N LEU A 291 0.42 -30.82 -21.34
CA LEU A 291 1.55 -30.70 -20.42
C LEU A 291 1.26 -29.72 -19.28
N ALA A 292 0.67 -28.57 -19.59
CA ALA A 292 0.28 -27.56 -18.61
C ALA A 292 -0.81 -28.07 -17.66
N ALA A 293 -1.81 -28.79 -18.17
CA ALA A 293 -2.81 -29.47 -17.34
C ALA A 293 -2.16 -30.54 -16.43
N SER A 294 -1.19 -31.30 -16.95
CA SER A 294 -0.47 -32.32 -16.18
C SER A 294 0.60 -31.77 -15.22
N ALA A 295 0.99 -30.50 -15.36
CA ALA A 295 1.97 -29.85 -14.51
C ALA A 295 1.37 -29.49 -13.14
N LEU A 296 0.04 -29.42 -13.03
CA LEU A 296 -0.65 -29.04 -11.80
C LEU A 296 -0.74 -30.22 -10.83
N VAL A 297 -0.25 -30.05 -9.60
CA VAL A 297 -0.39 -31.05 -8.52
C VAL A 297 -1.52 -30.61 -7.59
N VAL A 298 -2.66 -31.32 -7.66
CA VAL A 298 -3.84 -31.05 -6.83
C VAL A 298 -4.04 -32.16 -5.80
N VAL A 299 -4.33 -31.80 -4.55
CA VAL A 299 -4.68 -32.74 -3.48
C VAL A 299 -6.18 -32.72 -3.24
N ASP A 300 -6.83 -33.87 -3.39
CA ASP A 300 -8.27 -34.03 -3.14
C ASP A 300 -8.63 -33.87 -1.66
N LYS A 301 -9.74 -33.15 -1.40
CA LYS A 301 -10.40 -33.03 -0.08
C LYS A 301 -9.63 -32.28 1.02
N ALA A 302 -8.78 -31.33 0.67
CA ALA A 302 -8.21 -30.40 1.65
C ALA A 302 -9.00 -29.07 1.67
N ASP A 303 -9.39 -28.63 2.87
CA ASP A 303 -9.95 -27.30 3.08
C ASP A 303 -8.85 -26.25 2.89
N ASP A 304 -9.14 -25.16 2.19
CA ASP A 304 -8.19 -24.09 1.92
C ASP A 304 -7.71 -23.48 3.26
N PRO A 305 -6.42 -23.62 3.62
CA PRO A 305 -5.91 -23.11 4.88
C PRO A 305 -6.02 -21.59 4.98
N ALA A 306 -5.91 -20.84 3.88
CA ALA A 306 -6.15 -19.39 3.95
C ALA A 306 -7.61 -19.14 4.34
N LEU A 307 -8.57 -19.79 3.67
CA LEU A 307 -9.99 -19.65 3.98
C LEU A 307 -10.35 -20.16 5.39
N LEU A 308 -9.74 -21.24 5.86
CA LEU A 308 -9.91 -21.74 7.23
C LEU A 308 -9.33 -20.78 8.27
N LEU A 309 -8.21 -20.14 7.96
CA LEU A 309 -7.60 -19.14 8.82
C LEU A 309 -8.51 -17.91 8.92
N LEU A 310 -9.05 -17.44 7.78
CA LEU A 310 -10.00 -16.33 7.72
C LEU A 310 -11.25 -16.65 8.56
N ARG A 311 -11.90 -17.79 8.30
CA ARG A 311 -13.08 -18.22 9.09
C ARG A 311 -12.79 -18.34 10.58
N ALA A 312 -11.63 -18.87 10.94
CA ALA A 312 -11.27 -19.01 12.35
C ALA A 312 -10.95 -17.66 13.01
N LEU A 313 -10.42 -16.69 12.25
CA LEU A 313 -10.21 -15.31 12.71
C LEU A 313 -11.55 -14.55 12.82
N GLU A 314 -12.49 -14.76 11.89
CA GLU A 314 -13.87 -14.26 11.96
C GLU A 314 -14.59 -14.83 13.20
N ASP A 315 -14.53 -16.15 13.40
CA ASP A 315 -15.07 -16.80 14.61
C ASP A 315 -14.48 -16.17 15.88
N LEU A 316 -13.16 -15.90 15.90
CA LEU A 316 -12.46 -15.32 17.05
C LEU A 316 -12.91 -13.88 17.31
N GLN A 317 -13.07 -13.11 16.24
CA GLN A 317 -13.60 -11.77 16.30
C GLN A 317 -15.03 -11.78 16.85
N GLU A 318 -15.91 -12.65 16.35
CA GLU A 318 -17.29 -12.76 16.83
C GLU A 318 -17.31 -13.09 18.33
N VAL A 319 -16.52 -14.07 18.77
CA VAL A 319 -16.35 -14.41 20.20
C VAL A 319 -15.99 -13.17 21.02
N LEU A 320 -15.03 -12.39 20.52
CA LEU A 320 -14.54 -11.17 21.16
C LEU A 320 -15.62 -10.09 21.21
N ILE A 321 -16.32 -9.83 20.10
CA ILE A 321 -17.38 -8.84 19.99
C ILE A 321 -18.51 -9.17 20.97
N VAL A 322 -18.95 -10.43 21.01
CA VAL A 322 -20.02 -10.82 21.95
C VAL A 322 -19.55 -10.71 23.40
N ALA A 323 -18.28 -11.06 23.69
CA ALA A 323 -17.72 -10.85 25.02
C ALA A 323 -17.66 -9.35 25.42
N MET A 324 -17.39 -8.46 24.47
CA MET A 324 -17.41 -7.01 24.66
C MET A 324 -18.83 -6.49 24.90
N GLN A 325 -19.80 -6.91 24.08
CA GLN A 325 -21.21 -6.55 24.23
C GLN A 325 -21.80 -7.04 25.56
N ALA A 326 -21.36 -8.22 26.02
CA ALA A 326 -21.74 -8.77 27.32
C ALA A 326 -20.95 -8.16 28.50
N ALA A 327 -20.09 -7.16 28.26
CA ALA A 327 -19.24 -6.49 29.26
C ALA A 327 -18.36 -7.44 30.09
N ARG A 328 -17.95 -8.58 29.53
CA ARG A 328 -17.17 -9.61 30.21
C ARG A 328 -15.68 -9.30 30.14
N TYR A 329 -15.25 -8.29 30.89
CA TYR A 329 -13.88 -7.77 30.86
C TYR A 329 -12.75 -8.84 30.93
N PRO A 330 -12.79 -9.86 31.81
CA PRO A 330 -11.75 -10.90 31.84
C PRO A 330 -11.65 -11.73 30.56
N SER A 331 -12.79 -11.99 29.90
CA SER A 331 -12.83 -12.73 28.63
C SER A 331 -12.31 -11.86 27.48
N VAL A 332 -12.68 -10.58 27.46
CA VAL A 332 -12.17 -9.59 26.49
C VAL A 332 -10.66 -9.44 26.60
N LYS A 333 -10.13 -9.23 27.82
CA LYS A 333 -8.68 -9.09 28.04
C LYS A 333 -7.90 -10.32 27.57
N ARG A 334 -8.38 -11.52 27.93
CA ARG A 334 -7.76 -12.78 27.48
C ARG A 334 -7.83 -12.93 25.96
N GLY A 335 -8.99 -12.66 25.36
CA GLY A 335 -9.15 -12.71 23.92
C GLY A 335 -8.18 -11.77 23.19
N PHE A 336 -7.96 -10.54 23.68
CA PHE A 336 -6.94 -9.63 23.15
C PHE A 336 -5.51 -10.16 23.30
N GLU A 337 -5.15 -10.78 24.43
CA GLU A 337 -3.85 -11.41 24.62
C GLU A 337 -3.61 -12.57 23.65
N HIS A 338 -4.65 -13.36 23.38
CA HIS A 338 -4.60 -14.44 22.41
C HIS A 338 -4.55 -13.94 20.97
N TYR A 339 -5.34 -12.90 20.64
CA TYR A 339 -5.30 -12.23 19.35
C TYR A 339 -3.90 -11.67 19.07
N ARG A 340 -3.27 -11.01 20.04
CA ARG A 340 -1.86 -10.59 19.97
C ARG A 340 -0.91 -11.74 19.62
N LYS A 341 -1.01 -12.88 20.33
CA LYS A 341 -0.18 -14.08 20.05
C LYS A 341 -0.42 -14.63 18.64
N ILE A 342 -1.67 -14.60 18.16
CA ILE A 342 -2.04 -15.03 16.82
C ILE A 342 -1.44 -14.11 15.78
N VAL A 343 -1.60 -12.78 15.90
CA VAL A 343 -1.03 -11.81 14.96
C VAL A 343 0.47 -12.02 14.82
N VAL A 344 1.19 -12.15 15.94
CA VAL A 344 2.64 -12.43 15.93
C VAL A 344 2.96 -13.79 15.29
N SER A 345 2.15 -14.82 15.55
CA SER A 345 2.34 -16.16 14.96
C SER A 345 2.07 -16.17 13.46
N VAL A 346 1.00 -15.54 13.00
CA VAL A 346 0.62 -15.39 11.60
C VAL A 346 1.67 -14.56 10.87
N ARG A 347 2.15 -13.48 11.49
CA ARG A 347 3.20 -12.63 10.93
C ARG A 347 4.55 -13.35 10.81
N SER A 348 5.03 -14.00 11.87
CA SER A 348 6.28 -14.79 11.82
C SER A 348 6.22 -15.93 10.79
N VAL A 349 5.03 -16.51 10.58
CA VAL A 349 4.75 -17.48 9.50
C VAL A 349 4.84 -16.84 8.11
N MET A 350 4.50 -15.56 8.01
CA MET A 350 4.40 -14.81 6.76
C MET A 350 5.68 -14.05 6.37
N GLU A 351 6.52 -13.63 7.33
CA GLU A 351 7.82 -12.97 7.09
C GLU A 351 8.85 -13.88 6.40
N GLY A 352 8.69 -15.20 6.47
CA GLY A 352 9.54 -16.17 5.77
C GLY A 352 9.26 -16.30 4.25
N ALA A 353 8.28 -15.57 3.72
CA ALA A 353 7.81 -15.69 2.35
C ALA A 353 8.51 -14.69 1.39
N SER A 354 9.66 -15.06 0.83
CA SER A 354 10.49 -14.17 -0.01
C SER A 354 10.29 -14.29 -1.53
N GLY A 355 9.19 -14.88 -2.01
CA GLY A 355 8.92 -15.11 -3.44
C GLY A 355 7.69 -14.37 -3.99
N ARG A 356 7.71 -13.97 -5.28
CA ARG A 356 6.63 -13.16 -5.90
C ARG A 356 5.23 -13.80 -5.77
N LEU A 357 5.13 -15.13 -5.93
CA LEU A 357 3.89 -15.89 -5.76
C LEU A 357 3.35 -15.88 -4.33
N ALA A 358 4.24 -15.71 -3.34
CA ALA A 358 3.87 -15.66 -1.93
C ALA A 358 3.50 -14.23 -1.49
N VAL A 359 4.11 -13.20 -2.10
CA VAL A 359 3.86 -11.76 -1.84
C VAL A 359 2.42 -11.36 -2.17
N ASP A 360 1.81 -11.85 -3.26
CA ASP A 360 0.44 -11.49 -3.63
C ASP A 360 -0.62 -12.02 -2.65
N SER A 361 -0.48 -13.28 -2.23
CA SER A 361 -1.32 -13.85 -1.18
C SER A 361 -1.08 -13.17 0.18
N TYR A 362 0.14 -12.71 0.42
CA TYR A 362 0.55 -12.04 1.64
C TYR A 362 -0.09 -10.67 1.80
N GLU A 363 0.00 -9.79 0.78
CA GLU A 363 -0.57 -8.44 0.84
C GLU A 363 -2.09 -8.45 1.10
N THR A 364 -2.80 -9.36 0.43
CA THR A 364 -4.27 -9.49 0.59
C THR A 364 -4.64 -9.99 1.99
N ASN A 365 -3.95 -11.02 2.49
CA ASN A 365 -4.24 -11.59 3.81
C ASN A 365 -3.84 -10.64 4.95
N TRP A 366 -2.76 -9.86 4.77
CA TRP A 366 -2.28 -8.90 5.76
C TRP A 366 -3.24 -7.71 5.89
N ARG A 367 -3.69 -7.12 4.77
CA ARG A 367 -4.71 -6.07 4.77
C ARG A 367 -6.00 -6.51 5.45
N TRP A 368 -6.39 -7.76 5.25
CA TRP A 368 -7.55 -8.33 5.91
C TRP A 368 -7.34 -8.44 7.43
N LEU A 369 -6.21 -8.98 7.89
CA LEU A 369 -5.91 -9.04 9.32
C LEU A 369 -5.91 -7.65 9.98
N ASP A 370 -5.32 -6.65 9.32
CA ASP A 370 -5.36 -5.26 9.78
C ASP A 370 -6.80 -4.71 9.85
N SER A 371 -7.66 -5.05 8.88
CA SER A 371 -9.09 -4.70 8.91
C SER A 371 -9.82 -5.32 10.11
N HIS A 372 -9.54 -6.57 10.45
CA HIS A 372 -10.12 -7.22 11.63
C HIS A 372 -9.64 -6.58 12.94
N ILE A 373 -8.35 -6.24 13.03
CA ILE A 373 -7.79 -5.51 14.18
C ILE A 373 -8.51 -4.18 14.35
N TRP A 374 -8.68 -3.46 13.24
CA TRP A 374 -9.36 -2.16 13.22
C TRP A 374 -10.80 -2.27 13.73
N GLU A 375 -11.59 -3.20 13.18
CA GLU A 375 -12.98 -3.39 13.58
C GLU A 375 -13.11 -3.78 15.07
N ILE A 376 -12.25 -4.69 15.55
CA ILE A 376 -12.22 -5.09 16.96
C ILE A 376 -11.88 -3.88 17.86
N ASN A 377 -10.93 -3.03 17.46
CA ASN A 377 -10.55 -1.85 18.22
C ASN A 377 -11.67 -0.80 18.25
N ASP A 378 -12.33 -0.53 17.12
CA ASP A 378 -13.45 0.41 17.06
C ASP A 378 -14.63 -0.05 17.92
N ILE A 379 -14.99 -1.35 17.83
CA ILE A 379 -16.04 -1.93 18.69
C ILE A 379 -15.64 -1.84 20.16
N ALA A 380 -14.37 -2.13 20.49
CA ALA A 380 -13.89 -2.04 21.86
C ALA A 380 -13.95 -0.61 22.42
N ALA A 381 -13.62 0.39 21.61
CA ALA A 381 -13.74 1.80 21.98
C ALA A 381 -15.20 2.22 22.24
N ARG A 382 -16.17 1.60 21.56
CA ARG A 382 -17.61 1.88 21.75
C ARG A 382 -18.26 1.09 22.89
N ALA A 383 -17.73 -0.07 23.23
CA ALA A 383 -18.32 -1.00 24.21
C ALA A 383 -18.24 -0.50 25.67
N GLY A 384 -17.29 0.38 25.97
CA GLY A 384 -17.17 1.05 27.27
C GLY A 384 -15.74 1.13 27.81
N GLU A 385 -15.53 1.97 28.82
CA GLU A 385 -14.23 2.37 29.36
C GLU A 385 -13.27 1.20 29.62
N ARG A 386 -13.71 0.18 30.39
CA ARG A 386 -12.86 -0.97 30.74
C ARG A 386 -12.42 -1.77 29.51
N VAL A 387 -13.29 -1.91 28.52
CA VAL A 387 -12.99 -2.64 27.29
C VAL A 387 -11.99 -1.86 26.42
N ALA A 388 -12.16 -0.53 26.32
CA ALA A 388 -11.22 0.35 25.65
C ALA A 388 -9.83 0.34 26.29
N ILE A 389 -9.74 0.28 27.62
CA ILE A 389 -8.48 0.10 28.35
C ILE A 389 -7.81 -1.22 27.98
N ALA A 390 -8.56 -2.33 27.89
CA ALA A 390 -8.01 -3.62 27.46
C ALA A 390 -7.50 -3.57 26.02
N ALA A 391 -8.24 -2.93 25.10
CA ALA A 391 -7.81 -2.74 23.71
C ALA A 391 -6.52 -1.92 23.62
N THR A 392 -6.42 -0.82 24.37
CA THR A 392 -5.21 0.00 24.47
C THR A 392 -4.01 -0.84 24.95
N GLY A 393 -4.19 -1.65 26.00
CA GLY A 393 -3.15 -2.57 26.47
C GLY A 393 -2.75 -3.63 25.43
N ALA A 394 -3.70 -4.07 24.61
CA ALA A 394 -3.44 -4.99 23.50
C ALA A 394 -2.60 -4.34 22.40
N VAL A 395 -2.91 -3.09 22.02
CA VAL A 395 -2.13 -2.29 21.07
C VAL A 395 -0.70 -2.11 21.58
N TYR A 396 -0.54 -1.63 22.82
CA TYR A 396 0.77 -1.50 23.47
C TYR A 396 1.57 -2.80 23.41
N GLY A 397 0.92 -3.92 23.76
CA GLY A 397 1.52 -5.25 23.70
C GLY A 397 2.02 -5.64 22.30
N ARG A 398 1.24 -5.37 21.25
CA ARG A 398 1.63 -5.64 19.87
C ARG A 398 2.81 -4.76 19.43
N CYS A 399 2.83 -3.49 19.81
CA CYS A 399 3.99 -2.61 19.57
C CYS A 399 5.25 -3.15 20.27
N VAL A 400 5.13 -3.64 21.50
CA VAL A 400 6.24 -4.26 22.23
C VAL A 400 6.78 -5.52 21.53
N ASP A 401 5.91 -6.34 20.95
CA ASP A 401 6.31 -7.52 20.17
C ASP A 401 7.00 -7.13 18.86
N ALA A 402 6.51 -6.07 18.20
CA ALA A 402 7.13 -5.51 17.00
C ALA A 402 8.55 -4.98 17.28
N LEU A 403 8.74 -4.29 18.40
CA LEU A 403 10.08 -3.85 18.84
C LEU A 403 11.01 -5.04 19.10
N SER A 404 10.48 -6.13 19.67
CA SER A 404 11.27 -7.33 19.98
C SER A 404 11.70 -8.10 18.72
N SER A 405 10.95 -7.98 17.61
CA SER A 405 11.27 -8.53 16.29
C SER A 405 12.06 -7.56 15.39
N THR A 406 12.27 -6.32 15.82
CA THR A 406 12.96 -5.25 15.06
C THR A 406 12.29 -4.91 13.72
N ASP A 407 10.98 -5.14 13.62
CA ASP A 407 10.15 -4.86 12.45
C ASP A 407 9.47 -3.49 12.56
N ILE A 408 10.01 -2.52 11.83
CA ILE A 408 9.54 -1.12 11.81
C ILE A 408 8.16 -1.03 11.15
N GLY A 409 7.92 -1.75 10.07
CA GLY A 409 6.64 -1.74 9.36
C GLY A 409 5.51 -2.30 10.21
N PHE A 410 5.78 -3.38 10.96
CA PHE A 410 4.83 -3.90 11.94
C PHE A 410 4.52 -2.86 13.00
N PHE A 411 5.57 -2.28 13.57
CA PHE A 411 5.43 -1.33 14.66
C PHE A 411 4.61 -0.11 14.22
N ALA A 412 4.90 0.46 13.05
CA ALA A 412 4.15 1.59 12.52
C ALA A 412 2.66 1.27 12.33
N ALA A 413 2.33 0.10 11.75
CA ALA A 413 0.96 -0.36 11.59
C ALA A 413 0.26 -0.56 12.94
N GLN A 414 0.95 -1.15 13.93
CA GLN A 414 0.36 -1.37 15.26
C GLN A 414 0.22 -0.07 16.05
N ALA A 415 1.19 0.84 15.95
CA ALA A 415 1.15 2.14 16.60
C ALA A 415 0.01 3.00 16.04
N GLN A 416 -0.31 2.91 14.75
CA GLN A 416 -1.48 3.58 14.18
C GLN A 416 -2.82 3.14 14.81
N ASN A 417 -2.92 1.96 15.41
CA ASN A 417 -4.15 1.60 16.14
C ASN A 417 -4.43 2.53 17.35
N TYR A 418 -3.44 3.25 17.88
CA TYR A 418 -3.67 4.26 18.91
C TYR A 418 -4.48 5.44 18.38
N SER A 419 -4.17 5.96 17.17
CA SER A 419 -4.93 7.06 16.57
C SER A 419 -6.37 6.61 16.25
N GLN A 420 -6.54 5.36 15.82
CA GLN A 420 -7.85 4.77 15.57
C GLN A 420 -8.69 4.67 16.84
N LEU A 421 -8.16 4.08 17.92
CA LEU A 421 -8.86 4.03 19.22
C LEU A 421 -9.17 5.43 19.74
N TRP A 422 -8.21 6.35 19.62
CA TRP A 422 -8.37 7.75 19.99
C TRP A 422 -9.56 8.37 19.28
N SER A 423 -9.69 8.18 17.96
CA SER A 423 -10.74 8.80 17.15
C SER A 423 -12.14 8.49 17.65
N THR A 424 -12.39 7.22 17.98
CA THR A 424 -13.69 6.73 18.47
C THR A 424 -13.93 7.14 19.93
N LEU A 425 -12.90 7.08 20.79
CA LEU A 425 -13.01 7.48 22.18
C LEU A 425 -13.26 8.99 22.33
N LEU A 426 -12.62 9.81 21.50
CA LEU A 426 -12.71 11.27 21.55
C LEU A 426 -14.12 11.78 21.20
N LEU A 427 -14.87 11.05 20.35
CA LEU A 427 -16.27 11.37 20.05
C LEU A 427 -17.17 11.27 21.30
N LYS A 428 -16.81 10.40 22.25
CA LYS A 428 -17.52 10.18 23.52
C LYS A 428 -16.62 10.52 24.71
N ALA A 429 -15.89 11.64 24.60
CA ALA A 429 -14.88 12.02 25.57
C ALA A 429 -15.40 12.10 27.01
N ASP A 430 -16.60 12.64 27.21
CA ASP A 430 -17.21 12.83 28.53
C ASP A 430 -17.54 11.51 29.24
N GLU A 431 -17.77 10.44 28.48
CA GLU A 431 -18.05 9.08 29.00
C GLU A 431 -16.78 8.24 29.18
N ASN A 432 -15.66 8.63 28.55
CA ASN A 432 -14.47 7.80 28.39
C ASN A 432 -13.18 8.49 28.85
N GLU A 433 -13.26 9.45 29.77
CA GLU A 433 -12.08 10.23 30.20
C GLU A 433 -10.91 9.36 30.66
N ASN A 434 -11.17 8.36 31.50
CA ASN A 434 -10.15 7.44 31.99
C ASN A 434 -9.53 6.59 30.87
N ALA A 435 -10.33 6.20 29.86
CA ALA A 435 -9.82 5.42 28.74
C ALA A 435 -8.95 6.28 27.81
N LEU A 436 -9.33 7.53 27.59
CA LEU A 436 -8.51 8.52 26.87
C LEU A 436 -7.19 8.79 27.61
N GLU A 437 -7.24 9.01 28.92
CA GLU A 437 -6.03 9.22 29.73
C GLU A 437 -5.14 7.97 29.71
N HIS A 438 -5.71 6.78 29.87
CA HIS A 438 -4.96 5.52 29.79
C HIS A 438 -4.30 5.32 28.41
N LEU A 439 -4.97 5.72 27.32
CA LEU A 439 -4.41 5.70 25.97
C LEU A 439 -3.20 6.62 25.87
N LEU A 440 -3.32 7.88 26.32
CA LEU A 440 -2.23 8.86 26.30
C LEU A 440 -1.05 8.42 27.16
N VAL A 441 -1.30 7.90 28.37
CA VAL A 441 -0.26 7.35 29.26
C VAL A 441 0.42 6.15 28.62
N SER A 442 -0.34 5.24 28.01
CA SER A 442 0.22 4.06 27.34
C SER A 442 1.08 4.44 26.13
N LEU A 443 0.65 5.41 25.32
CA LEU A 443 1.42 5.93 24.20
C LEU A 443 2.69 6.65 24.70
N ARG A 444 2.57 7.46 25.77
CA ARG A 444 3.73 8.08 26.43
C ARG A 444 4.71 7.01 26.86
N ASP A 445 4.27 5.98 27.57
CA ASP A 445 5.14 4.93 28.06
C ASP A 445 5.80 4.13 26.91
N LEU A 446 5.10 3.98 25.79
CA LEU A 446 5.65 3.41 24.56
C LEU A 446 6.80 4.28 24.02
N THR A 447 6.55 5.58 23.84
CA THR A 447 7.52 6.52 23.27
C THR A 447 8.68 6.87 24.20
N GLU A 448 8.42 7.06 25.49
CA GLU A 448 9.36 7.59 26.48
C GLU A 448 10.26 6.49 27.05
N TYR A 449 9.70 5.31 27.30
CA TYR A 449 10.41 4.22 27.96
C TYR A 449 10.61 3.02 27.03
N THR A 450 9.59 2.59 26.31
CA THR A 450 9.66 1.29 25.66
C THR A 450 10.56 1.29 24.42
N VAL A 451 10.34 2.23 23.49
CA VAL A 451 11.17 2.36 22.28
C VAL A 451 12.65 2.59 22.63
N PRO A 452 13.00 3.57 23.50
CA PRO A 452 14.42 3.89 23.74
C PRO A 452 15.18 2.80 24.51
N TYR A 453 14.52 2.05 25.39
CA TYR A 453 15.21 1.05 26.24
C TYR A 453 15.13 -0.39 25.72
N ARG A 454 14.21 -0.73 24.81
CA ARG A 454 14.09 -2.10 24.27
C ARG A 454 14.77 -2.32 22.94
N VAL A 455 14.92 -1.30 22.10
CA VAL A 455 15.56 -1.44 20.79
C VAL A 455 17.06 -1.54 21.00
N LYS A 456 17.64 -2.69 20.64
CA LYS A 456 19.07 -2.97 20.81
C LYS A 456 19.96 -2.39 19.70
N HIS A 457 19.37 -2.05 18.56
CA HIS A 457 20.08 -1.52 17.39
C HIS A 457 19.87 -0.01 17.33
N GLU A 458 20.89 0.76 17.73
CA GLU A 458 20.83 2.23 17.78
C GLU A 458 20.36 2.83 16.44
N GLU A 459 20.81 2.29 15.31
CA GLU A 459 20.44 2.74 13.96
C GLU A 459 18.93 2.62 13.64
N LYS A 460 18.19 1.73 14.31
CA LYS A 460 16.75 1.55 14.08
C LYS A 460 15.87 2.32 15.08
N ILE A 461 16.45 2.84 16.16
CA ILE A 461 15.69 3.55 17.21
C ILE A 461 14.94 4.73 16.60
N ASP A 462 15.59 5.44 15.69
CA ASP A 462 15.05 6.64 15.06
C ASP A 462 13.78 6.34 14.26
N SER A 463 13.77 5.28 13.45
CA SER A 463 12.58 4.89 12.69
C SER A 463 11.42 4.46 13.58
N PHE A 464 11.69 3.74 14.68
CA PHE A 464 10.65 3.39 15.66
C PHE A 464 10.12 4.62 16.40
N ALA A 465 11.00 5.55 16.77
CA ALA A 465 10.62 6.79 17.43
C ALA A 465 9.78 7.67 16.49
N ALA A 466 10.21 7.83 15.24
CA ALA A 466 9.48 8.56 14.21
C ALA A 466 8.07 7.99 14.01
N ALA A 467 7.93 6.68 13.87
CA ALA A 467 6.62 6.02 13.71
C ALA A 467 5.70 6.27 14.91
N ALA A 468 6.22 6.22 16.14
CA ALA A 468 5.43 6.47 17.34
C ALA A 468 5.09 7.96 17.51
N LEU A 469 5.98 8.87 17.10
CA LEU A 469 5.72 10.31 17.10
C LEU A 469 4.70 10.74 16.05
N GLY A 470 4.63 10.06 14.89
CA GLY A 470 3.58 10.27 13.90
C GLY A 470 2.16 10.03 14.45
N VAL A 471 2.02 9.09 15.40
CA VAL A 471 0.76 8.85 16.12
C VAL A 471 0.40 10.03 17.02
N TRP A 472 1.37 10.64 17.71
CA TRP A 472 1.13 11.83 18.53
C TRP A 472 0.60 12.99 17.69
N ILE A 473 1.17 13.23 16.51
CA ILE A 473 0.70 14.28 15.60
C ILE A 473 -0.75 13.98 15.20
N SER A 474 -1.06 12.73 14.82
CA SER A 474 -2.43 12.32 14.42
C SER A 474 -3.45 12.56 15.55
N ILE A 475 -3.11 12.16 16.80
CA ILE A 475 -3.93 12.36 17.99
C ILE A 475 -4.20 13.85 18.27
N LEU A 476 -3.14 14.66 18.22
CA LEU A 476 -3.21 16.10 18.49
C LEU A 476 -4.00 16.83 17.41
N SER A 477 -3.73 16.53 16.14
CA SER A 477 -4.47 17.07 15.00
C SER A 477 -5.96 16.79 15.15
N GLU A 478 -6.34 15.54 15.39
CA GLU A 478 -7.74 15.17 15.55
C GLU A 478 -8.43 15.85 16.75
N ALA A 479 -7.70 16.03 17.86
CA ALA A 479 -8.22 16.73 19.04
C ALA A 479 -8.56 18.19 18.72
N TYR A 480 -7.70 18.88 17.96
CA TYR A 480 -7.95 20.24 17.50
C TYR A 480 -9.06 20.29 16.44
N GLU A 481 -9.12 19.33 15.51
CA GLU A 481 -10.20 19.28 14.50
C GLU A 481 -11.59 19.13 15.12
N LYS A 482 -11.69 18.34 16.20
CA LYS A 482 -12.95 18.11 16.92
C LYS A 482 -13.23 19.17 18.01
N ASN A 483 -12.43 20.24 18.10
CA ASN A 483 -12.52 21.29 19.13
C ASN A 483 -12.56 20.74 20.56
N LYS A 484 -11.73 19.73 20.86
CA LYS A 484 -11.61 19.10 22.18
C LYS A 484 -10.36 19.62 22.90
N ASP A 485 -10.34 20.92 23.20
CA ASP A 485 -9.16 21.65 23.72
C ASP A 485 -8.55 21.06 25.00
N GLN A 486 -9.39 20.55 25.91
CA GLN A 486 -8.95 19.87 27.13
C GLN A 486 -8.06 18.66 26.81
N TRP A 487 -8.48 17.86 25.83
CA TRP A 487 -7.77 16.64 25.41
C TRP A 487 -6.56 16.95 24.55
N ALA A 488 -6.64 17.97 23.69
CA ALA A 488 -5.48 18.49 22.98
C ALA A 488 -4.40 18.98 23.97
N THR A 489 -4.79 19.74 24.99
CA THR A 489 -3.89 20.22 26.06
C THR A 489 -3.26 19.06 26.84
N ARG A 490 -4.05 18.04 27.19
CA ARG A 490 -3.56 16.83 27.89
C ARG A 490 -2.55 16.07 27.03
N ALA A 491 -2.89 15.77 25.78
CA ALA A 491 -2.00 15.07 24.84
C ALA A 491 -0.70 15.86 24.61
N LEU A 492 -0.80 17.19 24.47
CA LEU A 492 0.35 18.06 24.28
C LEU A 492 1.25 18.10 25.52
N THR A 493 0.66 18.04 26.72
CA THR A 493 1.42 17.95 27.97
C THR A 493 2.26 16.67 27.99
N TYR A 494 1.71 15.52 27.59
CA TYR A 494 2.46 14.26 27.52
C TYR A 494 3.52 14.26 26.42
N HIS A 495 3.19 14.75 25.22
CA HIS A 495 4.15 14.93 24.13
C HIS A 495 5.33 15.82 24.57
N SER A 496 5.05 16.94 25.24
CA SER A 496 6.09 17.83 25.78
C SER A 496 6.95 17.17 26.87
N GLY A 497 6.40 16.20 27.59
CA GLY A 497 7.12 15.40 28.58
C GLY A 497 8.27 14.61 27.97
N LEU A 498 8.14 14.18 26.72
CA LEU A 498 9.13 13.37 26.00
C LEU A 498 10.49 14.08 25.92
N TYR A 499 10.52 15.41 25.79
CA TYR A 499 11.75 16.21 25.73
C TYR A 499 12.63 16.08 26.98
N ARG A 500 12.07 15.74 28.14
CA ARG A 500 12.86 15.57 29.38
C ARG A 500 13.70 14.29 29.37
N PHE A 501 13.32 13.32 28.53
CA PHE A 501 13.91 11.98 28.52
C PHE A 501 14.80 11.72 27.30
N THR A 502 14.78 12.60 26.30
CA THR A 502 15.67 12.55 25.13
C THR A 502 17.14 12.85 25.44
N ALA A 503 17.49 13.17 26.70
CA ALA A 503 18.87 13.46 27.12
C ALA A 503 19.83 12.26 26.98
N LYS A 504 19.33 11.04 26.76
CA LYS A 504 20.16 9.83 26.60
C LYS A 504 20.63 9.56 25.18
N THR A 505 19.93 10.07 24.16
CA THR A 505 20.31 9.92 22.74
C THR A 505 20.05 11.23 21.99
N SER A 506 21.09 11.81 21.41
CA SER A 506 21.01 13.08 20.64
C SER A 506 20.04 13.00 19.46
N GLN A 507 19.82 11.81 18.90
CA GLN A 507 18.93 11.58 17.76
C GLN A 507 17.44 11.58 18.12
N MET A 508 17.05 10.95 19.24
CA MET A 508 15.65 11.00 19.70
C MET A 508 15.21 12.44 20.01
N LYS A 509 16.13 13.28 20.49
CA LYS A 509 15.89 14.72 20.67
C LYS A 509 15.50 15.39 19.34
N SER A 510 16.15 15.03 18.24
CA SER A 510 15.82 15.56 16.91
C SER A 510 14.43 15.11 16.45
N GLU A 511 14.08 13.84 16.59
CA GLU A 511 12.76 13.32 16.17
C GLU A 511 11.59 14.00 16.91
N VAL A 512 11.71 14.18 18.24
CA VAL A 512 10.68 14.88 19.01
C VAL A 512 10.59 16.35 18.56
N GLN A 513 11.71 17.01 18.22
CA GLN A 513 11.71 18.37 17.68
C GLN A 513 11.06 18.46 16.30
N GLN A 514 11.35 17.51 15.41
CA GLN A 514 10.72 17.39 14.08
C GLN A 514 9.20 17.25 14.22
N SER A 515 8.72 16.40 15.14
CA SER A 515 7.29 16.18 15.36
C SER A 515 6.53 17.44 15.79
N ALA A 516 7.14 18.31 16.59
CA ALA A 516 6.53 19.58 16.98
C ALA A 516 6.48 20.59 15.83
N ILE A 517 7.52 20.63 14.99
CA ILE A 517 7.53 21.44 13.76
C ILE A 517 6.41 20.99 12.82
N LEU A 518 6.24 19.68 12.63
CA LEU A 518 5.18 19.11 11.79
C LEU A 518 3.77 19.45 12.34
N LEU A 519 3.58 19.44 13.67
CA LEU A 519 2.31 19.84 14.29
C LEU A 519 2.01 21.34 14.07
N ILE A 520 3.01 22.22 14.24
CA ILE A 520 2.84 23.66 13.96
C ILE A 520 2.53 23.87 12.48
N ALA A 521 3.23 23.17 11.58
CA ALA A 521 2.98 23.24 10.14
C ALA A 521 1.53 22.86 9.81
N TRP A 522 1.00 21.80 10.44
CA TRP A 522 -0.39 21.40 10.27
C TRP A 522 -1.38 22.46 10.80
N LEU A 523 -1.12 23.07 11.96
CA LEU A 523 -1.96 24.15 12.50
C LEU A 523 -1.97 25.38 11.57
N LEU A 524 -0.81 25.77 11.02
CA LEU A 524 -0.70 26.85 10.03
C LEU A 524 -1.49 26.52 8.75
N TYR A 525 -1.39 25.29 8.25
CA TYR A 525 -2.18 24.83 7.11
C TYR A 525 -3.68 24.94 7.38
N ARG A 526 -4.14 24.52 8.57
CA ARG A 526 -5.56 24.59 8.96
C ARG A 526 -6.08 26.03 9.00
N ARG A 527 -5.29 26.93 9.57
CA ARG A 527 -5.60 28.37 9.60
C ARG A 527 -5.75 28.93 8.19
N ASP A 528 -4.74 28.73 7.34
CA ASP A 528 -4.68 29.35 6.02
C ASP A 528 -5.73 28.74 5.06
N THR A 529 -6.02 27.45 5.18
CA THR A 529 -6.92 26.74 4.25
C THR A 529 -8.38 26.79 4.70
N PHE A 530 -8.65 26.71 6.01
CA PHE A 530 -10.00 26.60 6.55
C PHE A 530 -10.42 27.77 7.43
N GLY A 531 -9.56 28.79 7.62
CA GLY A 531 -9.88 29.97 8.44
C GLY A 531 -10.09 29.67 9.92
N VAL A 532 -9.56 28.54 10.42
CA VAL A 532 -9.71 28.11 11.82
C VAL A 532 -8.76 28.93 12.70
N ASP A 533 -9.25 29.49 13.81
CA ASP A 533 -8.40 30.14 14.81
C ASP A 533 -7.55 29.09 15.54
N THR A 534 -6.28 28.98 15.13
CA THR A 534 -5.29 28.11 15.75
C THR A 534 -4.30 28.87 16.62
N GLY A 535 -4.52 30.16 16.90
CA GLY A 535 -3.54 31.02 17.54
C GLY A 535 -3.18 30.58 18.96
N GLY A 536 -4.20 30.22 19.74
CA GLY A 536 -4.02 29.62 21.07
C GLY A 536 -3.25 28.29 21.02
N ALA A 537 -3.56 27.42 20.05
CA ALA A 537 -2.89 26.13 19.87
C ALA A 537 -1.41 26.29 19.47
N ILE A 538 -1.10 27.18 18.53
CA ILE A 538 0.27 27.48 18.11
C ILE A 538 1.07 28.03 19.29
N SER A 539 0.53 28.99 20.04
CA SER A 539 1.15 29.54 21.25
C SER A 539 1.39 28.46 22.31
N GLN A 540 0.40 27.58 22.51
CA GLN A 540 0.50 26.48 23.45
C GLN A 540 1.58 25.47 23.06
N VAL A 541 1.64 25.08 21.79
CA VAL A 541 2.72 24.23 21.28
C VAL A 541 4.05 24.94 21.50
N LEU A 542 4.25 26.14 20.93
CA LEU A 542 5.49 26.92 21.04
C LEU A 542 5.97 27.17 22.48
N SER A 543 5.05 27.35 23.44
CA SER A 543 5.40 27.53 24.87
C SER A 543 5.69 26.20 25.58
N SER A 544 5.11 25.10 25.12
CA SER A 544 5.32 23.74 25.63
C SER A 544 6.59 23.10 25.10
N ILE A 545 7.06 23.50 23.91
CA ILE A 545 8.39 23.12 23.42
C ILE A 545 9.44 23.91 24.24
N LYS A 546 9.71 23.46 25.47
CA LYS A 546 10.89 23.86 26.24
C LYS A 546 12.12 23.24 25.61
N LEU A 547 12.47 23.83 24.47
CA LEU A 547 13.57 23.41 23.65
C LEU A 547 14.85 23.76 24.36
N ASP A 548 15.46 22.76 24.96
CA ASP A 548 16.91 22.76 25.17
C ASP A 548 17.60 22.61 23.80
N PHE A 549 17.28 23.45 22.81
CA PHE A 549 18.11 23.56 21.62
C PHE A 549 19.44 24.10 22.12
N SER A 550 20.49 23.28 22.06
CA SER A 550 21.82 23.69 22.45
C SER A 550 22.29 24.90 21.64
N ASP A 551 21.75 25.05 20.43
CA ASP A 551 22.03 26.10 19.46
C ASP A 551 20.98 26.12 18.33
N MET A 552 21.04 27.14 17.47
CA MET A 552 20.25 27.25 16.24
C MET A 552 20.47 26.07 15.28
N ASN A 553 21.64 25.45 15.29
CA ASN A 553 21.93 24.29 14.43
C ASN A 553 21.00 23.13 14.73
N SER A 554 20.69 22.91 15.99
CA SER A 554 19.77 21.86 16.42
C SER A 554 18.34 22.12 15.91
N ALA A 555 17.90 23.38 15.90
CA ALA A 555 16.60 23.77 15.36
C ALA A 555 16.54 23.67 13.83
N LEU A 556 17.59 24.10 13.13
CA LEU A 556 17.70 23.94 11.67
C LEU A 556 17.76 22.47 11.27
N ARG A 557 18.48 21.62 12.03
CA ARG A 557 18.48 20.17 11.84
C ARG A 557 17.09 19.57 11.97
N ALA A 558 16.34 19.95 13.01
CA ALA A 558 14.97 19.48 13.18
C ALA A 558 14.07 19.97 12.05
N ALA A 559 14.23 21.21 11.57
CA ALA A 559 13.41 21.72 10.48
C ALA A 559 13.72 21.04 9.13
N VAL A 560 15.00 20.80 8.83
CA VAL A 560 15.41 20.01 7.66
C VAL A 560 14.99 18.54 7.79
N GLY A 561 15.12 17.96 8.98
CA GLY A 561 14.69 16.61 9.31
C GLY A 561 13.18 16.44 9.10
N ALA A 562 12.37 17.40 9.54
CA ALA A 562 10.92 17.36 9.38
C ALA A 562 10.49 17.27 7.91
N ARG A 563 11.22 17.89 6.97
CA ARG A 563 10.97 17.77 5.53
C ARG A 563 11.37 16.40 4.96
N ARG A 564 12.36 15.75 5.55
CA ARG A 564 12.89 14.44 5.11
C ARG A 564 12.27 13.26 5.86
N SER A 565 11.52 13.52 6.91
CA SER A 565 10.88 12.51 7.77
C SER A 565 9.83 11.72 6.99
N GLU A 566 9.68 10.43 7.28
CA GLU A 566 8.55 9.62 6.79
C GLU A 566 7.20 10.20 7.24
N ASN A 567 7.18 10.99 8.31
CA ASN A 567 6.00 11.70 8.77
C ASN A 567 5.68 12.95 7.94
N TYR A 568 6.60 13.44 7.10
CA TYR A 568 6.31 14.49 6.12
C TYR A 568 5.24 14.04 5.12
N ASP A 569 5.25 12.75 4.76
CA ASP A 569 4.22 12.14 3.93
C ASP A 569 2.84 12.11 4.60
N LEU A 570 2.74 12.26 5.92
CA LEU A 570 1.44 12.44 6.58
C LEU A 570 0.86 13.82 6.25
N ILE A 571 1.66 14.89 6.34
CA ILE A 571 1.22 16.25 5.95
C ILE A 571 0.88 16.30 4.46
N ARG A 572 1.75 15.71 3.63
CA ARG A 572 1.52 15.60 2.20
C ARG A 572 0.22 14.84 1.87
N ARG A 573 -0.04 13.74 2.60
CA ARG A 573 -1.30 12.99 2.47
C ARG A 573 -2.51 13.80 2.93
N TRP A 574 -2.41 14.57 4.01
CA TRP A 574 -3.51 15.43 4.48
C TRP A 574 -3.90 16.49 3.46
N GLU A 575 -2.91 17.11 2.83
CA GLU A 575 -3.12 18.03 1.72
C GLU A 575 -3.77 17.31 0.52
N MET A 576 -3.25 16.13 0.14
CA MET A 576 -3.84 15.32 -0.93
C MET A 576 -5.26 14.81 -0.64
N THR A 577 -5.60 14.48 0.61
CA THR A 577 -6.96 14.04 0.98
C THR A 577 -7.95 15.19 1.09
N SER A 578 -7.46 16.42 1.36
CA SER A 578 -8.29 17.62 1.40
C SER A 578 -8.51 18.23 0.01
N ALA A 579 -7.59 17.97 -0.93
CA ALA A 579 -7.67 18.41 -2.31
C ALA A 579 -8.41 17.39 -3.19
N MET A 580 -9.67 17.66 -3.55
CA MET A 580 -10.37 16.98 -4.66
C MET A 580 -10.45 17.90 -5.88
N PRO A 581 -10.47 17.40 -7.13
CA PRO A 581 -9.74 16.27 -7.73
C PRO A 581 -8.50 16.75 -8.52
N MET A 582 -7.44 15.93 -8.58
CA MET A 582 -6.21 15.92 -9.44
C MET A 582 -5.51 17.22 -9.92
N TYR A 583 -6.18 18.36 -10.14
CA TYR A 583 -5.59 19.59 -10.65
C TYR A 583 -4.86 20.42 -9.58
N GLU A 584 -5.32 20.39 -8.33
CA GLU A 584 -4.60 21.05 -7.21
C GLU A 584 -3.36 20.27 -6.73
N ALA A 585 -3.20 19.01 -7.15
CA ALA A 585 -2.02 18.21 -6.83
C ALA A 585 -0.70 18.77 -7.39
N ARG A 586 -0.76 19.80 -8.26
CA ARG A 586 0.42 20.53 -8.76
C ARG A 586 1.01 21.54 -7.78
N LEU A 587 0.33 21.87 -6.68
CA LEU A 587 0.84 22.81 -5.67
C LEU A 587 0.70 22.24 -4.26
N VAL A 588 1.42 21.15 -3.98
CA VAL A 588 1.65 20.69 -2.60
C VAL A 588 2.39 21.79 -1.83
N ARG A 589 1.68 22.56 -1.01
CA ARG A 589 2.17 23.63 -0.12
C ARG A 589 2.67 23.09 1.21
N ALA A 590 2.59 21.77 1.49
CA ALA A 590 3.11 21.17 2.71
C ALA A 590 4.55 21.62 3.05
N SER A 591 5.42 21.82 2.06
CA SER A 591 6.77 22.36 2.30
C SER A 591 6.77 23.79 2.83
N GLU A 592 5.91 24.66 2.30
CA GLU A 592 5.77 26.06 2.75
C GLU A 592 5.44 26.11 4.25
N PHE A 593 4.44 25.33 4.69
CA PHE A 593 4.02 25.31 6.09
C PHE A 593 5.10 24.76 7.03
N VAL A 594 5.88 23.77 6.58
CA VAL A 594 7.03 23.25 7.35
C VAL A 594 8.13 24.32 7.47
N PHE A 595 8.39 25.10 6.41
CA PHE A 595 9.33 26.23 6.49
C PHE A 595 8.86 27.31 7.46
N LYS A 596 7.59 27.75 7.35
CA LYS A 596 6.99 28.73 8.26
C LYS A 596 7.07 28.24 9.71
N ALA A 597 6.71 26.98 9.98
CA ALA A 597 6.81 26.38 11.31
C ALA A 597 8.24 26.37 11.86
N GLY A 598 9.23 26.01 11.03
CA GLY A 598 10.64 26.06 11.41
C GLY A 598 11.11 27.47 11.76
N ILE A 599 10.68 28.49 11.02
CA ILE A 599 10.99 29.91 11.32
C ILE A 599 10.37 30.32 12.67
N LEU A 600 9.11 29.98 12.93
CA LEU A 600 8.45 30.29 14.21
C LEU A 600 9.20 29.67 15.40
N VAL A 601 9.70 28.45 15.24
CA VAL A 601 10.50 27.78 16.27
C VAL A 601 11.84 28.51 16.50
N LEU A 602 12.48 29.03 15.45
CA LEU A 602 13.72 29.80 15.57
C LEU A 602 13.54 31.10 16.37
N THR A 603 12.34 31.71 16.38
CA THR A 603 12.07 32.95 17.14
C THR A 603 12.19 32.79 18.66
N LYS A 604 12.19 31.55 19.17
CA LYS A 604 12.31 31.25 20.61
C LYS A 604 13.76 31.12 21.07
N LEU A 605 14.73 31.22 20.15
CA LEU A 605 16.15 31.11 20.45
C LEU A 605 16.78 32.49 20.67
N PRO A 606 17.84 32.59 21.51
CA PRO A 606 18.62 33.81 21.61
C PRO A 606 19.25 34.21 20.25
N PRO A 607 19.52 35.51 20.02
CA PRO A 607 20.08 36.02 18.77
C PRO A 607 21.39 35.30 18.41
N LEU A 608 21.55 34.98 17.12
CA LEU A 608 22.68 34.20 16.63
C LEU A 608 24.05 34.85 16.82
N ALA A 609 25.06 34.00 17.04
CA ALA A 609 26.41 34.26 16.56
C ALA A 609 26.51 33.80 15.09
N PRO A 610 26.81 34.67 14.10
CA PRO A 610 26.84 34.37 12.65
C PRO A 610 27.86 33.30 12.19
N GLY A 611 28.62 32.72 13.12
CA GLY A 611 29.76 31.85 12.86
C GLY A 611 29.47 30.35 12.84
N SER A 612 28.34 29.90 13.43
CA SER A 612 28.16 28.51 13.86
C SER A 612 27.27 27.65 12.97
N VAL A 613 26.60 28.18 11.94
CA VAL A 613 25.64 27.43 11.10
C VAL A 613 26.36 26.60 10.05
N PRO A 614 26.27 25.25 10.06
CA PRO A 614 26.88 24.38 9.05
C PRO A 614 26.33 24.61 7.63
N ARG A 615 27.18 24.37 6.63
CA ARG A 615 26.88 24.61 5.20
C ARG A 615 25.69 23.82 4.68
N GLU A 616 25.44 22.64 5.23
CA GLU A 616 24.31 21.76 4.89
C GLU A 616 22.93 22.40 5.11
N PHE A 617 22.83 23.50 5.87
CA PHE A 617 21.58 24.24 6.08
C PHE A 617 21.42 25.46 5.16
N TYR A 618 22.31 25.67 4.19
CA TYR A 618 22.25 26.83 3.30
C TYR A 618 20.95 26.89 2.49
N ASP A 619 20.58 25.79 1.82
CA ASP A 619 19.36 25.73 1.00
C ASP A 619 18.10 25.94 1.82
N TYR A 620 18.07 25.37 3.04
CA TYR A 620 16.98 25.61 3.98
C TYR A 620 16.94 27.07 4.42
N SER A 621 18.10 27.68 4.71
CA SER A 621 18.18 29.08 5.12
C SER A 621 17.72 30.03 4.02
N LEU A 622 18.07 29.73 2.76
CA LEU A 622 17.64 30.49 1.58
C LEU A 622 16.12 30.41 1.40
N ALA A 623 15.56 29.19 1.44
CA ALA A 623 14.11 28.97 1.34
C ALA A 623 13.38 29.63 2.52
N ALA A 624 13.85 29.43 3.75
CA ALA A 624 13.29 30.07 4.94
C ALA A 624 13.30 31.60 4.82
N GLY A 625 14.38 32.19 4.31
CA GLY A 625 14.48 33.64 4.04
C GLY A 625 13.37 34.17 3.14
N GLN A 626 12.90 33.40 2.16
CA GLN A 626 11.79 33.79 1.27
C GLN A 626 10.44 33.85 2.00
N TYR A 627 10.27 33.06 3.06
CA TYR A 627 9.01 32.96 3.80
C TYR A 627 8.93 33.89 5.02
N ILE A 628 10.03 34.53 5.44
CA ILE A 628 10.03 35.41 6.63
C ILE A 628 9.17 36.66 6.41
N GLU A 629 9.34 37.36 5.29
CA GLU A 629 8.57 38.58 5.02
C GLU A 629 7.07 38.30 4.86
N PRO A 630 6.62 37.27 4.11
CA PRO A 630 5.22 36.84 4.13
C PRO A 630 4.74 36.54 5.56
N LEU A 631 5.54 35.80 6.34
CA LEU A 631 5.17 35.38 7.69
C LEU A 631 5.00 36.56 8.66
N LYS A 632 5.76 37.66 8.52
CA LYS A 632 5.58 38.88 9.34
C LYS A 632 4.16 39.42 9.24
N SER A 633 3.63 39.49 8.03
CA SER A 633 2.26 39.95 7.78
C SER A 633 1.18 38.98 8.27
N GLU A 634 1.56 37.72 8.51
CA GLU A 634 0.68 36.65 8.98
C GLU A 634 0.77 36.41 10.50
N ILE A 635 1.66 37.08 11.25
CA ILE A 635 1.77 36.88 12.70
C ILE A 635 0.49 37.38 13.37
N ASP A 636 -0.14 36.48 14.11
CA ASP A 636 -1.18 36.84 15.06
C ASP A 636 -0.56 37.18 16.43
N PRO A 637 -0.93 38.31 17.07
CA PRO A 637 -0.49 38.66 18.42
C PRO A 637 -0.71 37.55 19.47
N SER A 638 -1.73 36.70 19.29
CA SER A 638 -2.05 35.57 20.17
C SER A 638 -0.95 34.49 20.23
N TRP A 639 -0.05 34.44 19.23
CA TRP A 639 1.05 33.49 19.18
C TRP A 639 2.15 33.77 20.22
N GLY A 640 2.14 34.96 20.84
CA GLY A 640 3.16 35.37 21.79
C GLY A 640 4.55 35.50 21.14
N ILE A 641 4.59 35.84 19.86
CA ILE A 641 5.81 36.15 19.10
C ILE A 641 5.77 37.65 18.79
N LYS A 642 6.82 38.36 19.18
CA LYS A 642 7.03 39.75 18.77
C LYS A 642 7.69 39.77 17.39
N GLU A 643 7.28 40.70 16.54
CA GLU A 643 7.85 40.93 15.21
C GLU A 643 9.38 41.14 15.24
N GLU A 644 9.89 41.82 16.29
CA GLU A 644 11.32 42.02 16.55
C GLU A 644 12.13 40.71 16.58
N TYR A 645 11.51 39.59 17.01
CA TYR A 645 12.17 38.28 17.01
C TYR A 645 12.29 37.71 15.59
N LEU A 646 11.30 37.95 14.72
CA LEU A 646 11.43 37.61 13.31
C LEU A 646 12.50 38.46 12.64
N ASP A 647 12.59 39.75 12.93
CA ASP A 647 13.66 40.60 12.40
C ASP A 647 15.05 40.12 12.81
N THR A 648 15.16 39.62 14.05
CA THR A 648 16.39 39.02 14.56
C THR A 648 16.73 37.74 13.80
N VAL A 649 15.76 36.85 13.58
CA VAL A 649 15.94 35.62 12.78
C VAL A 649 16.25 35.94 11.32
N ALA A 650 15.56 36.92 10.73
CA ALA A 650 15.77 37.41 9.36
C ALA A 650 17.18 37.92 9.17
N SER A 651 17.63 38.81 10.06
CA SER A 651 18.98 39.39 10.03
C SER A 651 20.04 38.30 10.14
N ALA A 652 19.83 37.31 10.98
CA ALA A 652 20.77 36.23 11.15
C ALA A 652 20.81 35.26 9.96
N LEU A 653 19.66 34.87 9.41
CA LEU A 653 19.61 34.04 8.20
C LEU A 653 20.21 34.80 7.01
N LYS A 654 19.97 36.10 6.91
CA LYS A 654 20.58 36.97 5.89
C LYS A 654 22.10 36.97 6.00
N LEU A 655 22.67 37.14 7.19
CA LEU A 655 24.13 37.07 7.41
C LEU A 655 24.71 35.71 7.03
N VAL A 656 24.00 34.62 7.33
CA VAL A 656 24.39 33.26 6.92
C VAL A 656 24.38 33.13 5.40
N ILE A 657 23.30 33.59 4.74
CA ILE A 657 23.16 33.57 3.28
C ILE A 657 24.27 34.40 2.62
N GLU A 658 24.51 35.62 3.08
CA GLU A 658 25.52 36.54 2.54
C GLU A 658 26.93 35.97 2.70
N ARG A 659 27.26 35.39 3.86
CA ARG A 659 28.56 34.75 4.08
C ARG A 659 28.79 33.59 3.11
N TYR A 660 27.85 32.65 3.04
CA TYR A 660 27.96 31.49 2.15
C TYR A 660 27.92 31.89 0.67
N ARG A 661 27.15 32.93 0.32
CA ARG A 661 27.13 33.51 -1.03
C ARG A 661 28.49 34.11 -1.36
N GLY A 662 29.10 34.87 -0.47
CA GLY A 662 30.43 35.46 -0.64
C GLY A 662 31.53 34.40 -0.79
N GLU A 663 31.54 33.38 0.08
CA GLU A 663 32.49 32.25 -0.01
C GLU A 663 32.30 31.47 -1.33
N SER A 664 31.05 31.23 -1.75
CA SER A 664 30.73 30.52 -2.99
C SER A 664 31.07 31.34 -4.24
N GLN A 665 30.78 32.64 -4.24
CA GLN A 665 31.12 33.55 -5.34
C GLN A 665 32.63 33.66 -5.54
N GLN A 666 33.42 33.72 -4.45
CA GLN A 666 34.88 33.73 -4.55
C GLN A 666 35.43 32.44 -5.16
N ARG A 667 34.89 31.27 -4.78
CA ARG A 667 35.27 29.98 -5.36
C ARG A 667 34.85 29.86 -6.83
N LEU A 668 33.61 30.23 -7.15
CA LEU A 668 33.09 30.22 -8.53
C LEU A 668 33.89 31.15 -9.44
N LYS A 669 34.32 32.31 -8.93
CA LYS A 669 35.16 33.24 -9.68
C LYS A 669 36.53 32.63 -10.02
N ALA A 670 37.10 31.84 -9.12
CA ALA A 670 38.40 31.18 -9.31
C ALA A 670 38.34 29.86 -10.11
N ALA A 671 37.17 29.20 -10.18
CA ALA A 671 36.98 27.94 -10.89
C ALA A 671 37.07 28.13 -12.42
N LYS A 672 37.57 27.13 -13.15
CA LYS A 672 37.58 27.10 -14.63
C LYS A 672 36.40 26.26 -15.12
N LEU A 673 35.86 26.59 -16.29
CA LEU A 673 34.79 25.79 -16.93
C LEU A 673 35.26 24.36 -17.19
N GLU A 674 34.38 23.41 -16.92
CA GLU A 674 34.60 21.98 -17.17
C GLU A 674 33.99 21.56 -18.50
N GLU A 675 34.82 20.93 -19.33
CA GLU A 675 34.43 20.48 -20.66
C GLU A 675 33.30 19.44 -20.62
N GLU A 676 33.30 18.54 -19.64
CA GLU A 676 32.25 17.52 -19.47
C GLU A 676 30.87 18.14 -19.19
N ARG A 677 30.80 19.15 -18.32
CA ARG A 677 29.53 19.83 -17.98
C ARG A 677 29.03 20.68 -19.13
N VAL A 678 29.94 21.30 -19.88
CA VAL A 678 29.60 22.01 -21.12
C VAL A 678 29.06 21.01 -22.16
N SER A 679 29.66 19.84 -22.32
CA SER A 679 29.14 18.78 -23.21
C SER A 679 27.74 18.35 -22.81
N LYS A 680 27.51 18.06 -21.52
CA LYS A 680 26.18 17.70 -20.97
C LYS A 680 25.12 18.76 -21.25
N PHE A 681 25.44 20.02 -21.01
CA PHE A 681 24.57 21.14 -21.37
C PHE A 681 24.25 21.16 -22.88
N LEU A 682 25.25 20.99 -23.75
CA LEU A 682 25.06 20.99 -25.20
C LEU A 682 24.24 19.77 -25.67
N GLU A 683 24.46 18.60 -25.09
CA GLU A 683 23.72 17.36 -25.36
C GLU A 683 22.25 17.49 -24.95
N ALA A 684 21.97 17.95 -23.71
CA ALA A 684 20.61 18.13 -23.23
C ALA A 684 19.85 19.23 -24.01
N LEU A 685 20.55 20.30 -24.39
CA LEU A 685 20.00 21.31 -25.30
C LEU A 685 19.69 20.69 -26.66
N ALA A 686 20.61 19.90 -27.22
CA ALA A 686 20.42 19.23 -28.50
C ALA A 686 19.22 18.28 -28.47
N ASP A 687 19.08 17.50 -27.40
CA ASP A 687 18.01 16.54 -27.23
C ASP A 687 16.66 17.22 -27.05
N GLU A 688 16.54 18.27 -26.22
CA GLU A 688 15.28 19.02 -26.09
C GLU A 688 14.89 19.66 -27.44
N VAL A 689 15.87 20.18 -28.17
CA VAL A 689 15.64 20.72 -29.52
C VAL A 689 15.16 19.58 -30.44
N ARG A 690 15.76 18.38 -30.44
CA ARG A 690 15.38 17.24 -31.31
C ARG A 690 14.04 16.55 -30.95
N GLN A 691 13.65 16.48 -29.68
CA GLN A 691 12.60 15.56 -29.19
C GLN A 691 11.14 15.97 -29.46
N SER A 692 10.85 17.09 -30.13
CA SER A 692 9.48 17.62 -30.22
C SER A 692 9.02 17.83 -31.67
N SER A 693 7.80 17.38 -32.00
CA SER A 693 7.11 17.65 -33.27
C SER A 693 6.94 19.16 -33.44
N ARG A 694 7.71 19.79 -34.33
CA ARG A 694 7.75 21.26 -34.41
C ARG A 694 6.74 21.81 -35.42
N LEU A 695 6.21 23.01 -35.14
CA LEU A 695 5.52 23.82 -36.15
C LEU A 695 6.40 24.09 -37.38
N LEU A 696 7.73 24.15 -37.19
CA LEU A 696 8.72 24.32 -38.26
C LEU A 696 8.98 23.04 -39.08
N GLU A 697 8.64 21.86 -38.56
CA GLU A 697 8.78 20.56 -39.26
C GLU A 697 7.60 20.25 -40.19
N LEU A 698 6.50 20.99 -40.06
CA LEU A 698 5.41 21.01 -41.05
C LEU A 698 5.88 21.49 -42.44
N VAL A 699 7.14 21.88 -42.57
CA VAL A 699 7.71 22.59 -43.68
C VAL A 699 9.06 21.96 -44.05
N GLU A 700 9.06 21.05 -45.03
CA GLU A 700 10.27 20.34 -45.44
C GLU A 700 11.33 21.28 -46.06
N PRO A 701 12.62 21.15 -45.69
CA PRO A 701 13.71 21.84 -46.37
C PRO A 701 14.02 21.16 -47.71
N SER A 702 14.22 21.96 -48.77
CA SER A 702 14.80 21.50 -50.04
C SER A 702 16.32 21.71 -49.99
N GLU A 703 17.11 20.69 -50.32
CA GLU A 703 18.58 20.72 -50.25
C GLU A 703 19.24 21.72 -51.22
N ASP A 704 18.53 22.18 -52.26
CA ASP A 704 19.13 22.84 -53.44
C ASP A 704 19.00 24.38 -53.57
N GLN A 705 18.67 25.14 -52.51
CA GLN A 705 18.54 26.61 -52.61
C GLN A 705 19.61 27.40 -51.81
N GLN A 706 20.29 28.33 -52.51
CA GLN A 706 21.18 29.32 -51.90
C GLN A 706 20.38 30.44 -51.24
N VAL A 707 20.65 30.67 -49.96
CA VAL A 707 20.01 31.68 -49.10
C VAL A 707 20.72 33.02 -49.29
N ASP A 708 19.94 34.06 -49.55
CA ASP A 708 20.42 35.45 -49.60
C ASP A 708 20.46 36.03 -48.18
N SER A 709 21.63 36.45 -47.70
CA SER A 709 21.85 36.83 -46.29
C SER A 709 21.11 38.11 -45.89
N GLU A 710 20.81 39.00 -46.83
CA GLU A 710 20.17 40.30 -46.57
C GLU A 710 18.70 40.21 -46.10
N ASN A 711 18.00 39.10 -46.39
CA ASN A 711 16.60 38.87 -45.99
C ASN A 711 16.44 37.82 -44.87
N SER A 712 17.54 37.32 -44.32
CA SER A 712 17.52 36.34 -43.23
C SER A 712 17.31 37.05 -41.88
N ARG A 713 16.45 36.49 -41.01
CA ARG A 713 16.35 36.95 -39.62
C ARG A 713 17.31 36.14 -38.76
N VAL A 714 18.22 36.85 -38.09
CA VAL A 714 19.17 36.28 -37.13
C VAL A 714 18.51 36.15 -35.76
N PHE A 715 18.44 34.92 -35.23
CA PHE A 715 18.02 34.65 -33.86
C PHE A 715 19.26 34.41 -33.00
N GLY A 716 19.98 35.50 -32.70
CA GLY A 716 21.11 35.51 -31.78
C GLY A 716 20.66 36.01 -30.40
N GLN A 717 20.78 35.19 -29.36
CA GLN A 717 20.63 35.65 -27.98
C GLN A 717 21.89 35.36 -27.19
N ARG A 718 22.28 36.33 -26.36
CA ARG A 718 23.32 36.20 -25.35
C ARG A 718 22.65 36.07 -24.00
N LEU A 719 22.80 34.90 -23.39
CA LEU A 719 22.36 34.65 -22.03
C LEU A 719 23.55 34.74 -21.09
N SER A 720 23.41 35.56 -20.04
CA SER A 720 24.29 35.46 -18.88
C SER A 720 23.74 34.35 -18.00
N VAL A 721 24.51 33.27 -17.87
CA VAL A 721 24.15 32.08 -17.09
C VAL A 721 25.06 31.98 -15.86
N PRO A 722 24.54 31.63 -14.67
CA PRO A 722 25.38 31.41 -13.50
C PRO A 722 26.49 30.39 -13.76
N LYS A 723 27.74 30.73 -13.41
CA LYS A 723 28.91 29.89 -13.69
C LYS A 723 28.83 28.49 -13.05
N LEU A 724 28.05 28.34 -11.98
CA LEU A 724 27.83 27.10 -11.23
C LEU A 724 27.30 25.91 -12.06
N TYR A 725 26.68 26.15 -13.22
CA TYR A 725 26.22 25.08 -14.10
C TYR A 725 27.38 24.39 -14.84
N PHE A 726 28.48 25.11 -15.03
CA PHE A 726 29.61 24.70 -15.85
C PHE A 726 30.88 24.37 -15.04
N VAL A 727 30.78 24.31 -13.72
CA VAL A 727 31.90 23.97 -12.82
C VAL A 727 31.48 22.99 -11.73
N GLU A 728 32.39 22.11 -11.31
CA GLU A 728 32.17 21.19 -10.21
C GLU A 728 32.20 21.97 -8.89
N THR A 729 31.04 22.10 -8.28
CA THR A 729 30.88 22.70 -6.96
C THR A 729 29.92 21.88 -6.11
N GLU A 730 30.01 22.03 -4.79
CA GLU A 730 29.09 21.36 -3.84
C GLU A 730 27.62 21.78 -4.00
N VAL A 731 27.33 22.90 -4.67
CA VAL A 731 25.97 23.31 -5.06
C VAL A 731 25.80 22.96 -6.54
N HIS A 732 25.27 21.78 -6.82
CA HIS A 732 25.15 21.29 -8.19
C HIS A 732 24.06 22.04 -8.96
N GLY A 733 24.47 22.97 -9.83
CA GLY A 733 23.61 23.41 -10.93
C GLY A 733 23.62 22.36 -12.01
N ASP A 734 22.48 21.71 -12.26
CA ASP A 734 22.39 20.64 -13.26
C ASP A 734 22.50 21.20 -14.70
N PRO A 735 23.60 20.90 -15.44
CA PRO A 735 23.78 21.38 -16.81
C PRO A 735 22.74 20.77 -17.75
N ASP A 736 22.21 19.57 -17.46
CA ASP A 736 21.20 18.92 -18.29
C ASP A 736 19.88 19.69 -18.20
N HIS A 737 19.48 20.03 -16.98
CA HIS A 737 18.29 20.84 -16.74
C HIS A 737 18.41 22.24 -17.35
N LEU A 738 19.57 22.89 -17.25
CA LEU A 738 19.81 24.17 -17.91
C LEU A 738 19.75 24.03 -19.44
N GLY A 739 20.39 23.01 -20.00
CA GLY A 739 20.42 22.71 -21.43
C GLY A 739 19.00 22.51 -21.98
N ALA A 740 18.20 21.71 -21.30
CA ALA A 740 16.79 21.50 -21.64
C ALA A 740 15.98 22.82 -21.56
N ASN A 741 16.19 23.66 -20.55
CA ASN A 741 15.46 24.93 -20.43
C ASN A 741 15.84 25.93 -21.54
N VAL A 742 17.13 26.04 -21.88
CA VAL A 742 17.58 26.89 -22.98
C VAL A 742 17.08 26.34 -24.33
N GLY A 743 17.15 25.03 -24.53
CA GLY A 743 16.57 24.35 -25.70
C GLY A 743 15.07 24.61 -25.84
N ARG A 744 14.32 24.55 -24.73
CA ARG A 744 12.89 24.89 -24.69
C ARG A 744 12.63 26.35 -25.00
N MET A 745 13.47 27.27 -24.51
CA MET A 745 13.34 28.70 -24.81
C MET A 745 13.57 28.99 -26.30
N ILE A 746 14.57 28.35 -26.92
CA ILE A 746 14.81 28.41 -28.37
C ILE A 746 13.56 27.91 -29.10
N ARG A 747 13.05 26.73 -28.72
CA ARG A 747 11.83 26.14 -29.29
C ARG A 747 10.62 27.07 -29.20
N VAL A 748 10.31 27.56 -28.00
CA VAL A 748 9.16 28.46 -27.76
C VAL A 748 9.31 29.75 -28.57
N SER A 749 10.51 30.30 -28.68
CA SER A 749 10.75 31.52 -29.46
C SER A 749 10.59 31.28 -30.97
N GLU A 750 11.09 30.15 -31.47
CA GLU A 750 10.92 29.71 -32.86
C GLU A 750 9.45 29.44 -33.21
N GLU A 751 8.72 28.72 -32.34
CA GLU A 751 7.28 28.49 -32.47
C GLU A 751 6.50 29.81 -32.46
N ARG A 752 6.84 30.74 -31.56
CA ARG A 752 6.20 32.07 -31.50
C ARG A 752 6.37 32.85 -32.80
N LEU A 753 7.57 32.80 -33.41
CA LEU A 753 7.83 33.44 -34.69
C LEU A 753 7.06 32.79 -35.83
N ALA A 754 7.04 31.45 -35.89
CA ALA A 754 6.24 30.72 -36.87
C ALA A 754 4.76 31.11 -36.76
N LEU A 755 4.23 31.24 -35.54
CA LEU A 755 2.87 31.70 -35.29
C LEU A 755 2.65 33.15 -35.69
N ILE A 756 3.50 34.09 -35.30
CA ILE A 756 3.38 35.51 -35.72
C ILE A 756 3.36 35.60 -37.25
N GLN A 757 4.18 34.79 -37.91
CA GLN A 757 4.24 34.73 -39.37
C GLN A 757 2.96 34.10 -39.95
N LEU A 758 2.45 33.00 -39.39
CA LEU A 758 1.16 32.39 -39.76
C LEU A 758 0.00 33.39 -39.57
N PHE A 759 -0.02 34.15 -38.48
CA PHE A 759 -1.00 35.22 -38.23
C PHE A 759 -0.92 36.33 -39.29
N SER A 760 0.28 36.67 -39.75
CA SER A 760 0.46 37.65 -40.83
C SER A 760 -0.09 37.17 -42.19
N TRP A 761 -0.24 35.85 -42.37
CA TRP A 761 -0.74 35.24 -43.60
C TRP A 761 -2.23 34.89 -43.57
N GLY A 762 -2.85 34.88 -42.39
CA GLY A 762 -4.21 34.38 -42.24
C GLY A 762 -5.28 35.44 -42.10
N LYS A 763 -6.52 35.04 -42.42
CA LYS A 763 -7.73 35.83 -42.13
C LYS A 763 -8.42 35.23 -40.90
N SER A 764 -8.86 36.09 -39.99
CA SER A 764 -9.62 35.67 -38.81
C SER A 764 -11.12 35.74 -39.07
N THR A 765 -11.83 34.69 -38.69
CA THR A 765 -13.29 34.60 -38.73
C THR A 765 -13.80 34.17 -37.36
N SER A 766 -14.90 34.77 -36.91
CA SER A 766 -15.53 34.45 -35.64
C SER A 766 -16.75 33.58 -35.90
N LEU A 767 -16.81 32.39 -35.30
CA LEU A 767 -17.88 31.41 -35.50
C LEU A 767 -18.33 30.80 -34.18
N SER A 768 -19.55 30.25 -34.17
CA SER A 768 -20.01 29.39 -33.09
C SER A 768 -19.37 28.00 -33.20
N PHE A 769 -19.24 27.25 -32.11
CA PHE A 769 -18.57 25.95 -32.06
C PHE A 769 -19.10 24.97 -33.10
N VAL A 770 -20.44 24.86 -33.22
CA VAL A 770 -21.10 24.00 -34.21
C VAL A 770 -20.75 24.40 -35.66
N ASN A 771 -20.62 25.70 -35.93
CA ASN A 771 -20.24 26.20 -37.25
C ASN A 771 -18.74 26.05 -37.51
N SER A 772 -17.90 26.15 -36.47
CA SER A 772 -16.47 25.87 -36.53
C SER A 772 -16.21 24.40 -36.87
N ALA A 773 -16.88 23.46 -36.20
CA ALA A 773 -16.77 22.02 -36.47
C ALA A 773 -17.15 21.67 -37.93
N ARG A 774 -18.29 22.18 -38.42
CA ARG A 774 -18.71 21.98 -39.81
C ARG A 774 -17.74 22.58 -40.83
N LYS A 775 -17.15 23.73 -40.50
CA LYS A 775 -16.17 24.41 -41.36
C LYS A 775 -14.86 23.64 -41.39
N ILE A 776 -14.37 23.15 -40.25
CA ILE A 776 -13.20 22.27 -40.14
C ILE A 776 -13.38 21.02 -40.99
N SER A 777 -14.52 20.33 -40.86
CA SER A 777 -14.82 19.11 -41.63
C SER A 777 -14.85 19.39 -43.15
N ARG A 778 -15.58 20.41 -43.60
CA ARG A 778 -15.63 20.79 -45.03
C ARG A 778 -14.27 21.22 -45.57
N TRP A 779 -13.50 21.96 -44.78
CA TRP A 779 -12.17 22.40 -45.17
C TRP A 779 -11.20 21.21 -45.28
N ALA A 780 -11.28 20.25 -44.34
CA ALA A 780 -10.43 19.05 -44.35
C ALA A 780 -10.69 18.15 -45.55
N GLU A 781 -11.93 18.09 -46.07
CA GLU A 781 -12.26 17.40 -47.32
C GLU A 781 -11.65 18.07 -48.57
N LEU A 782 -11.38 19.37 -48.50
CA LEU A 782 -10.88 20.18 -49.62
C LEU A 782 -9.35 20.37 -49.60
N ALA A 783 -8.73 20.26 -48.41
CA ALA A 783 -7.30 20.44 -48.22
C ALA A 783 -6.51 19.20 -48.69
N SER A 784 -5.32 19.41 -49.26
CA SER A 784 -4.47 18.32 -49.73
C SER A 784 -3.71 17.63 -48.60
N ALA A 785 -3.36 18.38 -47.56
CA ALA A 785 -2.75 17.85 -46.34
C ALA A 785 -3.25 18.66 -45.11
N PRO A 786 -4.46 18.37 -44.60
CA PRO A 786 -5.08 19.15 -43.54
C PRO A 786 -4.38 18.99 -42.19
N VAL A 787 -4.01 20.11 -41.57
CA VAL A 787 -3.51 20.19 -40.21
C VAL A 787 -4.30 21.26 -39.45
N VAL A 788 -4.70 20.94 -38.22
CA VAL A 788 -5.38 21.88 -37.33
C VAL A 788 -4.45 22.29 -36.19
N LEU A 789 -4.24 23.59 -35.98
CA LEU A 789 -3.55 24.08 -34.78
C LEU A 789 -4.57 24.46 -33.71
N LEU A 790 -4.40 23.89 -32.52
CA LEU A 790 -5.23 24.16 -31.34
C LEU A 790 -4.45 25.06 -30.38
N PHE A 791 -4.92 26.29 -30.15
CA PHE A 791 -4.26 27.25 -29.27
C PHE A 791 -4.76 27.09 -27.83
N GLY A 792 -3.91 26.50 -26.96
CA GLY A 792 -3.93 26.60 -25.49
C GLY A 792 -5.19 26.21 -24.69
N SER A 793 -6.37 26.05 -25.31
CA SER A 793 -7.64 25.80 -24.61
C SER A 793 -7.94 24.31 -24.54
N TYR A 794 -7.95 23.77 -23.32
CA TYR A 794 -8.41 22.40 -23.04
C TYR A 794 -9.87 22.21 -23.46
N ASP A 795 -10.72 23.21 -23.27
CA ASP A 795 -12.14 23.16 -23.63
C ASP A 795 -12.31 22.94 -25.15
N VAL A 796 -11.53 23.66 -25.96
CA VAL A 796 -11.54 23.48 -27.42
C VAL A 796 -11.01 22.11 -27.83
N ALA A 797 -9.94 21.62 -27.20
CA ALA A 797 -9.38 20.29 -27.49
C ALA A 797 -10.34 19.16 -27.11
N SER A 798 -10.98 19.27 -25.95
CA SER A 798 -12.00 18.33 -25.46
C SER A 798 -13.23 18.32 -26.37
N LEU A 799 -13.74 19.49 -26.72
CA LEU A 799 -14.89 19.64 -27.62
C LEU A 799 -14.64 19.06 -29.02
N LEU A 800 -13.41 19.09 -29.52
CA LEU A 800 -13.01 18.50 -30.81
C LEU A 800 -12.55 17.04 -30.71
N ASN A 801 -12.71 16.38 -29.55
CA ASN A 801 -12.25 15.02 -29.28
C ASN A 801 -10.78 14.80 -29.64
N PHE A 802 -9.89 15.69 -29.17
CA PHE A 802 -8.46 15.55 -29.39
C PHE A 802 -7.92 14.28 -28.73
N ASN A 803 -7.29 13.41 -29.52
CA ASN A 803 -6.61 12.21 -29.06
C ASN A 803 -5.12 12.50 -28.86
N TYR A 804 -4.72 12.63 -27.60
CA TYR A 804 -3.35 12.96 -27.19
C TYR A 804 -2.31 11.91 -27.62
N ASP A 805 -2.69 10.64 -27.71
CA ASP A 805 -1.76 9.57 -28.07
C ASP A 805 -1.39 9.59 -29.56
N THR A 806 -2.30 10.11 -30.40
CA THR A 806 -2.15 10.10 -31.87
C THR A 806 -2.02 11.49 -32.48
N SER A 807 -2.16 12.56 -31.69
CA SER A 807 -2.18 13.96 -32.18
C SER A 807 -3.21 14.18 -33.29
N THR A 808 -4.43 13.67 -33.10
CA THR A 808 -5.53 13.82 -34.06
C THR A 808 -6.80 14.34 -33.41
N ILE A 809 -7.63 15.08 -34.15
CA ILE A 809 -9.01 15.40 -33.78
C ILE A 809 -10.00 14.60 -34.62
N LYS A 810 -11.19 14.36 -34.09
CA LYS A 810 -12.29 13.75 -34.84
C LYS A 810 -13.49 14.69 -34.89
N VAL A 811 -13.71 15.29 -36.06
CA VAL A 811 -14.77 16.27 -36.30
C VAL A 811 -15.73 15.74 -37.36
N ASP A 812 -17.01 15.58 -37.01
CA ASP A 812 -18.06 15.04 -37.89
C ASP A 812 -17.67 13.72 -38.61
N GLY A 813 -16.86 12.88 -37.95
CA GLY A 813 -16.41 11.59 -38.48
C GLY A 813 -15.11 11.62 -39.29
N VAL A 814 -14.55 12.80 -39.58
CA VAL A 814 -13.24 12.98 -40.23
C VAL A 814 -12.15 13.05 -39.17
N THR A 815 -11.12 12.21 -39.30
CA THR A 815 -9.92 12.27 -38.47
C THR A 815 -8.90 13.19 -39.13
N ILE A 816 -8.47 14.24 -38.42
CA ILE A 816 -7.54 15.25 -38.94
C ILE A 816 -6.35 15.33 -37.98
N GLU A 817 -5.15 15.48 -38.52
CA GLU A 817 -3.96 15.74 -37.70
C GLU A 817 -4.10 17.09 -37.00
N ALA A 818 -3.82 17.11 -35.71
CA ALA A 818 -3.92 18.30 -34.90
C ALA A 818 -2.70 18.48 -34.02
N LEU A 819 -2.19 19.71 -33.97
CA LEU A 819 -1.04 20.09 -33.16
C LEU A 819 -1.49 21.10 -32.11
N GLN A 820 -1.19 20.80 -30.85
CA GLN A 820 -1.52 21.69 -29.76
C GLN A 820 -0.37 22.67 -29.52
N VAL A 821 -0.70 23.96 -29.48
CA VAL A 821 0.26 25.06 -29.39
C VAL A 821 -0.03 25.87 -28.13
N TYR A 822 0.97 25.99 -27.26
CA TYR A 822 0.86 26.59 -25.92
C TYR A 822 1.65 27.90 -25.75
N VAL A 823 2.15 28.48 -26.85
CA VAL A 823 3.16 29.55 -26.81
C VAL A 823 2.59 30.96 -26.71
N LEU A 824 1.30 31.16 -26.99
CA LEU A 824 0.63 32.46 -26.97
C LEU A 824 -0.61 32.41 -26.06
N ASN A 825 -0.47 32.86 -24.81
CA ASN A 825 -1.59 32.96 -23.87
C ASN A 825 -2.64 33.99 -24.31
N ASP A 826 -2.27 34.96 -25.16
CA ASP A 826 -3.18 36.02 -25.59
C ASP A 826 -4.12 35.61 -26.76
N VAL A 827 -4.02 34.37 -27.24
CA VAL A 827 -4.79 33.86 -28.40
C VAL A 827 -5.68 32.66 -28.03
N GLU A 828 -6.05 32.58 -26.75
CA GLU A 828 -7.09 31.67 -26.26
C GLU A 828 -8.34 31.74 -27.17
N GLU A 829 -9.05 30.61 -27.33
CA GLU A 829 -10.28 30.46 -28.15
C GLU A 829 -10.12 30.42 -29.68
N HIS A 830 -8.89 30.41 -30.22
CA HIS A 830 -8.67 30.31 -31.66
C HIS A 830 -8.28 28.89 -32.11
N ILE A 831 -8.62 28.57 -33.36
CA ILE A 831 -8.16 27.39 -34.10
C ILE A 831 -7.55 27.89 -35.42
N ALA A 832 -6.42 27.36 -35.87
CA ALA A 832 -5.92 27.60 -37.23
C ALA A 832 -6.11 26.38 -38.12
N LEU A 833 -6.61 26.61 -39.33
CA LEU A 833 -6.71 25.60 -40.38
C LEU A 833 -5.58 25.81 -41.39
N LEU A 834 -4.75 24.78 -41.58
CA LEU A 834 -3.53 24.82 -42.39
C LEU A 834 -3.48 23.68 -43.42
N ASP A 835 -3.38 23.99 -44.70
CA ASP A 835 -3.11 22.99 -45.73
C ASP A 835 -1.59 22.90 -45.89
N ARG A 836 -0.97 21.85 -45.31
CA ARG A 836 0.50 21.68 -45.27
C ARG A 836 1.11 21.76 -46.67
N ALA A 837 0.41 21.27 -47.69
CA ALA A 837 0.87 21.30 -49.08
C ALA A 837 0.99 22.72 -49.66
N LYS A 838 0.34 23.73 -49.04
CA LYS A 838 0.28 25.12 -49.50
C LYS A 838 1.02 26.10 -48.58
N LEU A 839 1.65 25.62 -47.50
CA LEU A 839 2.40 26.48 -46.59
C LEU A 839 3.74 26.93 -47.21
N PRO A 840 4.12 28.21 -47.06
CA PRO A 840 5.43 28.70 -47.50
C PRO A 840 6.55 28.01 -46.75
N ARG A 841 7.69 27.82 -47.44
CA ARG A 841 8.81 27.06 -46.90
C ARG A 841 9.70 27.92 -45.99
N LEU A 842 9.98 27.46 -44.76
CA LEU A 842 10.87 28.10 -43.80
C LEU A 842 12.19 27.32 -43.81
N VAL A 843 13.27 27.97 -44.23
CA VAL A 843 14.61 27.37 -44.22
C VAL A 843 15.31 27.81 -42.93
N ARG A 844 15.80 26.83 -42.18
CA ARG A 844 16.58 27.04 -40.95
C ARG A 844 18.03 26.65 -41.18
N ARG A 845 18.96 27.50 -40.74
CA ARG A 845 20.41 27.24 -40.77
C ARG A 845 21.07 27.74 -39.49
N PRO A 846 22.18 27.12 -39.04
CA PRO A 846 22.94 27.66 -37.91
C PRO A 846 23.51 29.03 -38.27
N GLU A 847 23.55 29.94 -37.29
CA GLU A 847 24.22 31.23 -37.46
C GLU A 847 25.74 30.99 -37.57
N GLN A 848 26.40 31.70 -38.49
CA GLN A 848 27.85 31.63 -38.63
C GLN A 848 28.49 32.90 -38.08
N GLY A 849 29.03 32.80 -36.86
CA GLY A 849 29.75 33.86 -36.14
C GLY A 849 31.04 33.34 -35.50
N GLY A 850 31.99 34.22 -35.19
CA GLY A 850 33.40 33.86 -34.91
C GLY A 850 33.66 32.90 -33.72
N SER A 851 32.77 32.83 -32.74
CA SER A 851 32.88 31.96 -31.55
C SER A 851 31.82 30.85 -31.48
N LEU A 852 30.87 30.83 -32.43
CA LEU A 852 29.72 29.94 -32.46
C LEU A 852 30.08 28.61 -33.12
N LYS A 853 29.73 27.48 -32.49
CA LYS A 853 29.88 26.14 -33.05
C LYS A 853 28.52 25.53 -33.27
N GLU A 854 28.30 24.96 -34.45
CA GLU A 854 27.08 24.20 -34.72
C GLU A 854 26.97 22.99 -33.78
N ILE A 855 25.80 22.83 -33.16
CA ILE A 855 25.43 21.60 -32.47
C ILE A 855 24.87 20.64 -33.52
N GLU A 856 25.58 19.53 -33.71
CA GLU A 856 25.30 18.55 -34.76
C GLU A 856 23.83 18.10 -34.76
N GLY A 857 23.19 18.13 -35.94
CA GLY A 857 21.81 17.68 -36.12
C GLY A 857 20.73 18.61 -35.55
N THR A 858 21.08 19.83 -35.10
CA THR A 858 20.11 20.77 -34.53
C THR A 858 19.95 22.07 -35.31
N GLN A 859 20.82 22.39 -36.29
CA GLN A 859 20.83 23.68 -37.01
C GLN A 859 20.88 24.92 -36.09
N VAL A 860 21.34 24.76 -34.85
CA VAL A 860 21.62 25.84 -33.89
C VAL A 860 23.12 25.88 -33.68
N SER A 861 23.68 27.07 -33.66
CA SER A 861 25.07 27.28 -33.23
C SER A 861 25.09 27.82 -31.81
N VAL A 862 25.99 27.31 -30.95
CA VAL A 862 26.13 27.72 -29.55
C VAL A 862 27.60 27.98 -29.23
N SER A 863 27.85 28.96 -28.35
CA SER A 863 29.13 29.29 -27.77
C SER A 863 28.96 29.49 -26.27
N VAL A 864 29.88 28.94 -25.47
CA VAL A 864 29.90 29.08 -24.02
C VAL A 864 31.25 29.70 -23.65
N VAL A 865 31.23 30.95 -23.19
CA VAL A 865 32.45 31.74 -22.91
C VAL A 865 32.41 32.33 -21.51
N ASP A 866 33.41 32.00 -20.71
CA ASP A 866 33.65 32.68 -19.42
C ASP A 866 34.37 34.00 -19.67
N LYS A 867 33.64 35.11 -19.65
CA LYS A 867 34.20 36.47 -19.77
C LYS A 867 34.73 37.02 -18.44
N GLY A 868 34.57 36.28 -17.33
CA GLY A 868 34.88 36.77 -15.98
C GLY A 868 33.90 37.82 -15.47
N ASP A 869 32.78 38.02 -16.16
CA ASP A 869 31.73 38.98 -15.82
C ASP A 869 30.85 38.44 -14.69
N THR A 870 30.41 39.34 -13.82
CA THR A 870 29.35 39.06 -12.85
C THR A 870 28.02 39.53 -13.40
N ASP A 871 26.94 38.79 -13.11
CA ASP A 871 25.59 39.25 -13.38
C ASP A 871 25.22 40.51 -12.57
N SER A 872 23.98 41.01 -12.73
CA SER A 872 23.46 42.15 -11.99
C SER A 872 23.47 41.97 -10.47
N ASP A 873 23.55 40.73 -10.00
CA ASP A 873 23.53 40.34 -8.59
C ASP A 873 24.94 40.01 -8.04
N GLY A 874 25.99 40.29 -8.83
CA GLY A 874 27.39 40.04 -8.46
C GLY A 874 27.79 38.56 -8.49
N VAL A 875 26.97 37.67 -9.06
CA VAL A 875 27.28 36.25 -9.21
C VAL A 875 28.16 36.04 -10.46
N PRO A 876 29.29 35.30 -10.36
CA PRO A 876 30.09 34.95 -11.53
C PRO A 876 29.24 34.27 -12.59
N SER A 877 29.31 34.79 -13.81
CA SER A 877 28.46 34.35 -14.92
C SER A 877 29.30 33.89 -16.12
N VAL A 878 28.68 33.06 -16.94
CA VAL A 878 29.20 32.55 -18.21
C VAL A 878 28.25 33.02 -19.29
N GLU A 879 28.80 33.57 -20.37
CA GLU A 879 28.00 33.98 -21.50
C GLU A 879 27.74 32.77 -22.40
N VAL A 880 26.47 32.43 -22.57
CA VAL A 880 26.01 31.45 -23.55
C VAL A 880 25.41 32.24 -24.71
N GLU A 881 26.10 32.25 -25.84
CA GLU A 881 25.64 32.83 -27.09
C GLU A 881 25.09 31.70 -27.96
N PHE A 882 23.87 31.85 -28.47
CA PHE A 882 23.32 30.91 -29.44
C PHE A 882 22.61 31.63 -30.58
N GLY A 883 22.61 30.98 -31.73
CA GLY A 883 22.26 31.57 -33.02
C GLY A 883 21.55 30.59 -33.95
N SER A 884 20.40 30.97 -34.52
CA SER A 884 19.80 30.31 -35.68
C SER A 884 19.29 31.33 -36.70
N LEU A 885 19.44 31.03 -37.99
CA LEU A 885 18.93 31.82 -39.11
C LEU A 885 17.64 31.17 -39.60
N VAL A 886 16.56 31.96 -39.71
CA VAL A 886 15.30 31.51 -40.30
C VAL A 886 14.91 32.43 -41.45
N GLN A 887 14.68 31.87 -42.64
CA GLN A 887 14.25 32.61 -43.83
C GLN A 887 12.97 32.01 -44.43
N PRO A 888 11.93 32.84 -44.71
CA PRO A 888 10.80 32.43 -45.53
C PRO A 888 11.15 32.46 -47.02
N VAL A 889 10.92 31.35 -47.74
CA VAL A 889 11.12 31.24 -49.19
C VAL A 889 9.76 31.39 -49.91
N HIS A 890 9.73 32.32 -50.87
CA HIS A 890 8.65 32.87 -51.71
C HIS A 890 7.16 32.43 -51.53
N PRO A 891 6.19 33.38 -51.65
CA PRO A 891 4.78 33.14 -51.45
C PRO A 891 4.06 32.89 -52.78
N GLU A 892 3.54 31.69 -53.00
CA GLU A 892 2.41 31.51 -53.90
C GLU A 892 1.23 30.96 -53.11
N ILE A 893 0.31 31.87 -52.80
CA ILE A 893 -1.05 31.69 -52.29
C ILE A 893 -1.15 30.87 -50.99
N THR A 894 -1.22 31.58 -49.85
CA THR A 894 -1.60 30.99 -48.56
C THR A 894 -2.96 31.50 -48.11
N GLU A 895 -3.96 30.62 -48.02
CA GLU A 895 -5.15 30.84 -47.18
C GLU A 895 -4.93 30.09 -45.86
N VAL A 896 -4.31 30.77 -44.89
CA VAL A 896 -4.40 30.34 -43.49
C VAL A 896 -5.69 30.93 -42.93
N GLU A 897 -6.55 30.09 -42.34
CA GLU A 897 -7.79 30.58 -41.75
C GLU A 897 -7.77 30.38 -40.24
N PHE A 898 -7.95 31.49 -39.52
CA PHE A 898 -8.13 31.47 -38.08
C PHE A 898 -9.61 31.52 -37.76
N ILE A 899 -10.06 30.60 -36.91
CA ILE A 899 -11.43 30.53 -36.42
C ILE A 899 -11.41 30.84 -34.93
N ARG A 900 -12.03 31.95 -34.54
CA ARG A 900 -12.32 32.24 -33.13
C ARG A 900 -13.67 31.63 -32.76
N ILE A 901 -13.70 30.80 -31.71
CA ILE A 901 -14.94 30.23 -31.18
C ILE A 901 -15.58 31.23 -30.21
N THR A 902 -16.86 31.56 -30.42
CA THR A 902 -17.56 32.66 -29.73
C THR A 902 -18.51 32.25 -28.62
N ASP A 903 -18.81 30.95 -28.51
CA ASP A 903 -19.83 30.36 -27.64
C ASP A 903 -19.27 29.14 -26.90
N LEU A 904 -18.06 29.26 -26.37
CA LEU A 904 -17.53 28.25 -25.44
C LEU A 904 -18.49 28.15 -24.24
N PRO A 905 -19.03 26.97 -23.94
CA PRO A 905 -19.92 26.79 -22.81
C PRO A 905 -19.13 27.00 -21.51
N THR A 906 -19.19 28.21 -20.96
CA THR A 906 -18.56 28.58 -19.68
C THR A 906 -19.27 27.97 -18.46
N GLU A 907 -20.33 27.18 -18.66
CA GLU A 907 -21.24 26.73 -17.59
C GLU A 907 -21.25 25.21 -17.33
N HIS A 908 -20.37 24.41 -17.92
CA HIS A 908 -20.38 22.95 -17.71
C HIS A 908 -19.12 22.43 -17.03
N PHE A 909 -18.82 22.93 -15.83
CA PHE A 909 -18.26 22.15 -14.72
C PHE A 909 -18.45 22.92 -13.40
N ARG A 910 -19.72 23.20 -13.02
CA ARG A 910 -20.08 23.24 -11.60
C ARG A 910 -20.38 21.80 -11.19
N VAL A 911 -19.46 21.19 -10.46
CA VAL A 911 -19.60 19.83 -9.90
C VAL A 911 -20.52 19.88 -8.68
N ASP A 912 -21.73 20.41 -8.84
CA ASP A 912 -22.82 20.19 -7.88
C ASP A 912 -23.64 18.94 -8.26
N ASP A 913 -23.53 18.45 -9.51
CA ASP A 913 -24.36 17.36 -10.04
C ASP A 913 -23.75 15.94 -9.95
N PHE A 914 -22.57 15.76 -9.33
CA PHE A 914 -21.96 14.42 -9.15
C PHE A 914 -21.97 13.91 -7.69
N ALA A 915 -22.69 14.56 -6.79
CA ALA A 915 -22.68 14.23 -5.36
C ALA A 915 -23.85 13.33 -4.86
N GLU A 916 -24.74 12.81 -5.73
CA GLU A 916 -25.92 12.06 -5.24
C GLU A 916 -25.92 10.53 -5.39
N ASP A 917 -24.98 9.89 -6.10
CA ASP A 917 -25.07 8.43 -6.32
C ASP A 917 -23.75 7.63 -6.10
N VAL A 918 -23.14 7.78 -4.92
CA VAL A 918 -22.16 6.80 -4.42
C VAL A 918 -22.59 6.30 -3.04
N PRO A 919 -22.82 4.98 -2.84
CA PRO A 919 -23.20 4.45 -1.54
C PRO A 919 -22.05 4.64 -0.55
N ARG A 920 -22.36 5.23 0.62
CA ARG A 920 -21.47 5.19 1.77
C ARG A 920 -21.30 3.73 2.21
N SER A 921 -20.13 3.17 1.96
CA SER A 921 -19.58 1.99 2.65
C SER A 921 -18.13 2.24 2.99
#